data_AF-A0A958N2T3-F1
#
_entry.id   AF-A0A958N2T3-F1
#
_cell.length_a   1.000
_cell.length_b   1.000
_cell.length_c   1.000
_cell.angle_alpha   90.00
_cell.angle_beta   90.00
_cell.angle_gamma   90.00
#
_symmetry.space_group_name_H-M   'P 1'
#
loop_
_entity.id
_entity.type
_entity.pdbx_description
1 polymer ?
#
loop_
_entity_poly.entity_id
_entity_poly.type
_entity_poly.pdbx_seq_one_letter_code
_entity_poly.pdbx_strand_id
1 'polypeptide(L)'
;RTFNFKERVSFRKYDGSNDENYISTLPYYAQKQMNFGVFTSSKLVPNENGNIGRDGSEVHLPILFDFKNRKKVTYTLAGLPKSGTLRSSLIKATKRVVDNWNKGLREAFKGSSLETQEDLLLLEIEGEDVEDVQLGDLNKNFIYWLEKNVASGPLGIGGPSPNPRSGVIEASDIIIYGGNMKSALETVRKRASAKKFYENILKVVPSKQLTNNLLVDSKNNNNILNSKNLKQDLPMASGFQIFNFSQSTEIKQAKILAQDIQLSQKKSDISTLTPDTFKNIQLLSEAKALYNISIKIREQKAITDNLLLKNIVDNEMYEAYKDRLSPKNHRELESLVMQQTYIKQIASSIQNGHQIVEMMEDMTIAGENDIHQLSAEQLLVDKYEAVLVHEMGHALGLTHNFSGSYDKNNFLFTHENPETVKPRTSSSVMDYLPMDIWEDNAPGPYDIHAIRAAYTGRIEVDNNVQAQAKKLDSEDSELNLGSIKLTLSQGKYLHIEDYKKVLGLSSWLDFDSNWAQVIPLKKYEYCPDSEVYRYPTCNRFDYGGSPTEIVENMIKDYQAFYLLNNFPDQRLRFEWWENGSYIGRLFTTFQNIRHFMDETIFRLFNNDVSEITIDHARAAFIGMQFFHSVVRTPEADYTTNPLDRFASLELSDGRTVVFEKKWSNDILQAGGQGRLEVRGIELDKAIAMLMLTQRRLGVPEYDHRNVRMSYPDFERIFLSQNISTNTELPTITLIKEILENNLQPMAMTSLGPINLSGQPTHRVEITDLLRSISVQGAILNLDVNTLEESDNFAAYFRFGNTLGNNLPSDLTVLTQLGTQPDSPTTLKYWAFEGADVSQLLTSKALGLKYLLDKQDIFIPHLLKLILEENPLDNSELKMLFDKAPDSIGIKDLEVIKSYMENQISIAQQLSELQNSMSADQLTEIYKGLMQQNQSLSKNYPILAVVQASLLTIPDEQLANILSQFMPNSRLNIEYGLIFSNIELLNRLFYLVRPEYKN
;
A
#
# COMPACT_ATOMS: atom_id res chain seq x y z
N ARG A 1 -40.07 -12.15 -18.01
CA ARG A 1 -39.44 -11.86 -19.32
C ARG A 1 -39.26 -13.19 -20.04
N THR A 2 -39.76 -13.33 -21.27
CA THR A 2 -39.48 -14.50 -22.11
C THR A 2 -38.21 -14.21 -22.89
N PHE A 3 -37.16 -15.00 -22.67
CA PHE A 3 -35.91 -14.86 -23.41
C PHE A 3 -35.91 -15.88 -24.56
N ASN A 4 -35.83 -15.40 -25.79
CA ASN A 4 -35.60 -16.23 -26.96
C ASN A 4 -34.08 -16.26 -27.20
N PHE A 5 -33.47 -17.43 -27.09
CA PHE A 5 -32.07 -17.64 -27.43
C PHE A 5 -31.98 -18.38 -28.77
N LYS A 6 -30.94 -18.08 -29.54
CA LYS A 6 -30.59 -18.79 -30.77
C LYS A 6 -29.21 -19.37 -30.55
N GLU A 7 -29.13 -20.69 -30.44
CA GLU A 7 -27.87 -21.42 -30.30
C GLU A 7 -27.39 -21.88 -31.68
N ARG A 8 -26.07 -21.84 -31.87
CA ARG A 8 -25.39 -22.43 -33.01
C ARG A 8 -24.42 -23.47 -32.44
N VAL A 9 -24.51 -24.68 -32.98
CA VAL A 9 -23.61 -25.77 -32.60
C VAL A 9 -22.85 -26.20 -33.84
N SER A 10 -21.53 -26.16 -33.75
CA SER A 10 -20.62 -26.62 -34.80
C SER A 10 -20.08 -27.99 -34.42
N PHE A 11 -19.98 -28.90 -35.38
CA PHE A 11 -19.35 -30.21 -35.21
C PHE A 11 -18.22 -30.37 -36.21
N ARG A 12 -17.06 -30.83 -35.74
CA ARG A 12 -15.92 -31.19 -36.60
C ARG A 12 -15.65 -32.68 -36.43
N LYS A 13 -15.44 -33.38 -37.54
CA LYS A 13 -15.05 -34.79 -37.51
C LYS A 13 -13.65 -34.89 -36.90
N TYR A 14 -13.52 -35.71 -35.87
CA TYR A 14 -12.24 -36.07 -35.27
C TYR A 14 -11.51 -37.07 -36.17
N ASP A 15 -10.24 -36.79 -36.49
CA ASP A 15 -9.42 -37.59 -37.40
C ASP A 15 -8.17 -38.20 -36.74
N GLY A 16 -7.95 -37.94 -35.45
CA GLY A 16 -6.82 -38.47 -34.68
C GLY A 16 -5.45 -37.90 -35.05
N SER A 17 -5.37 -36.93 -35.96
CA SER A 17 -4.10 -36.38 -36.47
C SER A 17 -3.22 -35.71 -35.41
N ASN A 18 -3.83 -35.29 -34.29
CA ASN A 18 -3.19 -34.61 -33.18
C ASN A 18 -3.17 -35.45 -31.89
N ASP A 19 -3.37 -36.77 -31.95
CA ASP A 19 -3.42 -37.62 -30.75
C ASP A 19 -2.06 -37.88 -30.11
N GLU A 20 -0.98 -37.68 -30.86
CA GLU A 20 0.39 -37.84 -30.39
C GLU A 20 0.94 -36.48 -29.96
N ASN A 21 1.38 -36.41 -28.70
CA ASN A 21 2.19 -35.28 -28.26
C ASN A 21 3.56 -35.36 -28.92
N TYR A 22 4.06 -34.25 -29.42
CA TYR A 22 5.36 -34.15 -30.07
C TYR A 22 6.40 -33.37 -29.26
N ILE A 23 5.98 -32.82 -28.12
CA ILE A 23 6.82 -32.05 -27.20
C ILE A 23 7.12 -32.91 -25.98
N SER A 24 8.29 -32.66 -25.36
CA SER A 24 8.70 -33.33 -24.13
C SER A 24 7.67 -33.09 -23.03
N THR A 25 7.23 -34.17 -22.39
CA THR A 25 6.28 -34.08 -21.28
C THR A 25 6.98 -33.54 -20.04
N LEU A 26 6.64 -32.33 -19.62
CA LEU A 26 7.24 -31.67 -18.46
C LEU A 26 6.12 -31.17 -17.53
N PRO A 27 6.06 -31.62 -16.26
CA PRO A 27 5.09 -31.11 -15.32
C PRO A 27 5.28 -29.62 -15.06
N TYR A 28 4.17 -28.95 -14.74
CA TYR A 28 4.16 -27.51 -14.50
C TYR A 28 5.09 -27.08 -13.35
N TYR A 29 5.20 -27.83 -12.25
CA TYR A 29 6.14 -27.47 -11.19
C TYR A 29 7.61 -27.59 -11.65
N ALA A 30 7.95 -28.52 -12.55
CA ALA A 30 9.30 -28.63 -13.09
C ALA A 30 9.61 -27.46 -14.04
N GLN A 31 8.63 -27.03 -14.84
CA GLN A 31 8.73 -25.79 -15.61
C GLN A 31 9.03 -24.59 -14.69
N LYS A 32 8.29 -24.48 -13.58
CA LYS A 32 8.50 -23.42 -12.59
C LYS A 32 9.92 -23.43 -12.02
N GLN A 33 10.45 -24.59 -11.62
CA GLN A 33 11.83 -24.72 -11.14
C GLN A 33 12.88 -24.36 -12.21
N MET A 34 12.49 -24.39 -13.49
CA MET A 34 13.30 -23.96 -14.63
C MET A 34 13.01 -22.51 -15.06
N ASN A 35 12.29 -21.73 -14.25
CA ASN A 35 11.96 -20.32 -14.48
C ASN A 35 11.12 -20.03 -15.74
N PHE A 36 10.18 -20.91 -16.09
CA PHE A 36 9.18 -20.62 -17.11
C PHE A 36 7.85 -21.33 -16.82
N GLY A 37 6.80 -21.02 -17.58
CA GLY A 37 5.61 -21.85 -17.55
C GLY A 37 4.66 -21.65 -18.72
N VAL A 38 4.08 -22.78 -19.12
CA VAL A 38 3.01 -22.89 -20.12
C VAL A 38 1.85 -23.68 -19.53
N PHE A 39 0.64 -23.42 -20.02
CA PHE A 39 -0.54 -24.21 -19.67
C PHE A 39 -0.23 -25.69 -19.89
N THR A 40 -0.47 -26.51 -18.87
CA THR A 40 -0.12 -27.92 -18.89
C THR A 40 -1.28 -28.71 -18.31
N SER A 41 -1.89 -29.57 -19.13
CA SER A 41 -2.89 -30.52 -18.65
C SER A 41 -2.22 -31.80 -18.16
N SER A 42 -2.94 -32.59 -17.36
CA SER A 42 -2.43 -33.88 -16.89
C SER A 42 -3.43 -34.98 -17.19
N LYS A 43 -2.92 -36.10 -17.71
CA LYS A 43 -3.68 -37.32 -17.99
C LYS A 43 -3.25 -38.41 -17.03
N LEU A 44 -4.21 -38.98 -16.31
CA LEU A 44 -3.96 -40.10 -15.41
C LEU A 44 -3.73 -41.39 -16.21
N VAL A 45 -2.65 -42.11 -15.88
CA VAL A 45 -2.26 -43.40 -16.46
C VAL A 45 -1.86 -44.37 -15.34
N PRO A 46 -2.06 -45.70 -15.46
CA PRO A 46 -1.58 -46.62 -14.45
C PRO A 46 -0.05 -46.61 -14.35
N ASN A 47 0.51 -46.58 -13.14
CA ASN A 47 1.94 -46.79 -12.93
C ASN A 47 2.34 -48.27 -13.06
N GLU A 48 3.60 -48.62 -12.83
CA GLU A 48 4.12 -50.00 -12.92
C GLU A 48 3.35 -51.01 -12.04
N ASN A 49 2.71 -50.54 -10.97
CA ASN A 49 1.90 -51.34 -10.06
C ASN A 49 0.39 -51.29 -10.36
N GLY A 50 -0.02 -50.64 -11.44
CA GLY A 50 -1.42 -50.46 -11.82
C GLY A 50 -2.17 -49.38 -11.04
N ASN A 51 -1.50 -48.63 -10.17
CA ASN A 51 -2.14 -47.55 -9.39
C ASN A 51 -2.30 -46.29 -10.25
N ILE A 52 -3.39 -45.55 -10.01
CA ILE A 52 -3.72 -44.28 -10.68
C ILE A 52 -3.78 -43.17 -9.61
N GLY A 53 -3.37 -41.95 -9.95
CA GLY A 53 -3.35 -40.80 -9.03
C GLY A 53 -2.20 -40.86 -8.01
N ARG A 54 -1.11 -41.55 -8.36
CA ARG A 54 0.17 -41.63 -7.63
C ARG A 54 1.32 -41.09 -8.48
N ASP A 55 2.50 -40.94 -7.88
CA ASP A 55 3.71 -40.61 -8.64
C ASP A 55 3.96 -41.63 -9.77
N GLY A 56 4.44 -41.13 -10.91
CA GLY A 56 4.62 -41.89 -12.16
C GLY A 56 3.32 -42.34 -12.83
N SER A 57 2.16 -41.93 -12.33
CA SER A 57 0.84 -42.30 -12.88
C SER A 57 0.16 -41.12 -13.63
N GLU A 58 0.95 -40.13 -14.04
CA GLU A 58 0.47 -38.95 -14.74
C GLU A 58 1.34 -38.67 -15.98
N VAL A 59 0.70 -38.31 -17.08
CA VAL A 59 1.34 -37.78 -18.27
C VAL A 59 1.01 -36.30 -18.36
N HIS A 60 2.03 -35.46 -18.26
CA HIS A 60 1.88 -34.01 -18.36
C HIS A 60 1.94 -33.59 -19.82
N LEU A 61 0.93 -32.85 -20.26
CA LEU A 61 0.70 -32.48 -21.65
C LEU A 61 0.71 -30.94 -21.75
N PRO A 62 1.87 -30.34 -22.07
CA PRO A 62 1.96 -28.92 -22.40
C PRO A 62 0.98 -28.56 -23.52
N ILE A 63 0.30 -27.43 -23.37
CA ILE A 63 -0.76 -26.97 -24.28
C ILE A 63 -0.13 -26.01 -25.30
N LEU A 64 0.20 -26.53 -26.49
CA LEU A 64 1.03 -25.85 -27.50
C LEU A 64 0.58 -26.18 -28.93
N PHE A 65 0.87 -25.30 -29.90
CA PHE A 65 0.56 -25.51 -31.31
C PHE A 65 1.61 -26.38 -32.03
N ASP A 66 1.20 -27.35 -32.85
CA ASP A 66 2.16 -28.10 -33.66
C ASP A 66 2.74 -27.28 -34.82
N PHE A 67 3.96 -26.76 -34.63
CA PHE A 67 4.74 -26.07 -35.67
C PHE A 67 5.73 -26.97 -36.42
N LYS A 68 5.76 -28.29 -36.17
CA LYS A 68 6.62 -29.20 -36.94
C LYS A 68 6.26 -29.12 -38.42
N ASN A 69 7.25 -29.36 -39.27
CA ASN A 69 7.12 -29.29 -40.72
C ASN A 69 6.58 -27.92 -41.21
N ARG A 70 6.82 -26.85 -40.42
CA ARG A 70 6.37 -25.48 -40.73
C ARG A 70 4.86 -25.36 -40.90
N LYS A 71 4.09 -26.17 -40.15
CA LYS A 71 2.64 -25.99 -40.02
C LYS A 71 2.36 -24.54 -39.59
N LYS A 72 1.37 -23.92 -40.22
CA LYS A 72 1.01 -22.52 -40.00
C LYS A 72 -0.30 -22.44 -39.24
N VAL A 73 -0.42 -21.46 -38.37
CA VAL A 73 -1.64 -21.13 -37.64
C VAL A 73 -2.20 -19.86 -38.24
N THR A 74 -3.34 -19.97 -38.89
CA THR A 74 -4.05 -18.82 -39.44
C THR A 74 -5.10 -18.33 -38.44
N TYR A 75 -5.01 -17.07 -38.07
CA TYR A 75 -6.05 -16.34 -37.33
C TYR A 75 -6.91 -15.52 -38.30
N THR A 76 -8.22 -15.60 -38.13
CA THR A 76 -9.19 -14.73 -38.79
C THR A 76 -9.54 -13.58 -37.86
N LEU A 77 -9.19 -12.34 -38.25
CA LEU A 77 -9.63 -11.13 -37.58
C LEU A 77 -11.06 -10.81 -37.97
N ALA A 78 -11.98 -10.90 -37.01
CA ALA A 78 -13.42 -10.77 -37.23
C ALA A 78 -14.13 -9.94 -36.15
N GLY A 79 -15.40 -9.64 -36.37
CA GLY A 79 -16.21 -8.83 -35.45
C GLY A 79 -15.87 -7.33 -35.50
N LEU A 80 -15.02 -6.93 -36.45
CA LEU A 80 -14.61 -5.54 -36.66
C LEU A 80 -15.79 -4.63 -37.04
N PRO A 81 -15.67 -3.32 -36.82
CA PRO A 81 -16.56 -2.35 -37.45
C PRO A 81 -16.61 -2.55 -38.98
N LYS A 82 -17.78 -2.35 -39.58
CA LYS A 82 -17.97 -2.57 -41.04
C LYS A 82 -17.09 -1.66 -41.91
N SER A 83 -16.81 -0.45 -41.44
CA SER A 83 -15.95 0.53 -42.11
C SER A 83 -15.48 1.59 -41.10
N GLY A 84 -14.56 2.48 -41.51
CA GLY A 84 -14.09 3.62 -40.71
C GLY A 84 -12.63 3.50 -40.25
N THR A 85 -12.11 4.57 -39.63
CA THR A 85 -10.71 4.68 -39.16
C THR A 85 -10.38 3.60 -38.15
N LEU A 86 -11.25 3.37 -37.16
CA LEU A 86 -11.05 2.36 -36.13
C LEU A 86 -10.84 0.95 -36.71
N ARG A 87 -11.59 0.58 -37.76
CA ARG A 87 -11.39 -0.72 -38.45
C ARG A 87 -9.95 -0.82 -38.96
N SER A 88 -9.51 0.17 -39.74
CA SER A 88 -8.16 0.20 -40.32
C SER A 88 -7.08 0.23 -39.23
N SER A 89 -7.29 0.96 -38.15
CA SER A 89 -6.38 1.07 -37.01
C SER A 89 -6.23 -0.27 -36.27
N LEU A 90 -7.36 -0.96 -35.99
CA LEU A 90 -7.36 -2.30 -35.37
C LEU A 90 -6.69 -3.34 -36.27
N ILE A 91 -6.94 -3.33 -37.58
CA ILE A 91 -6.26 -4.21 -38.54
C ILE A 91 -4.75 -3.97 -38.50
N LYS A 92 -4.32 -2.71 -38.55
CA LYS A 92 -2.90 -2.33 -38.55
C LYS A 92 -2.22 -2.73 -37.24
N ALA A 93 -2.90 -2.58 -36.10
CA ALA A 93 -2.43 -3.01 -34.79
C ALA A 93 -2.31 -4.53 -34.69
N THR A 94 -3.33 -5.27 -35.15
CA THR A 94 -3.32 -6.73 -35.18
C THR A 94 -2.14 -7.26 -36.01
N LYS A 95 -1.91 -6.68 -37.20
CA LYS A 95 -0.75 -7.03 -38.04
C LYS A 95 0.57 -6.84 -37.29
N ARG A 96 0.75 -5.71 -36.58
CA ARG A 96 1.96 -5.46 -35.77
C ARG A 96 2.14 -6.51 -34.67
N VAL A 97 1.08 -6.85 -33.94
CA VAL A 97 1.16 -7.86 -32.87
C VAL A 97 1.51 -9.24 -33.43
N VAL A 98 0.90 -9.65 -34.54
CA VAL A 98 1.22 -10.91 -35.23
C VAL A 98 2.67 -10.91 -35.72
N ASP A 99 3.13 -9.81 -36.32
CA ASP A 99 4.53 -9.66 -36.77
C ASP A 99 5.52 -9.75 -35.59
N ASN A 100 5.19 -9.12 -34.46
CA ASN A 100 6.00 -9.16 -33.25
C ASN A 100 6.09 -10.59 -32.67
N TRP A 101 4.98 -11.32 -32.62
CA TRP A 101 5.00 -12.74 -32.23
C TRP A 101 5.73 -13.63 -33.22
N ASN A 102 5.62 -13.41 -34.53
CA ASN A 102 6.42 -14.13 -35.53
C ASN A 102 7.92 -13.88 -35.35
N LYS A 103 8.34 -12.63 -35.08
CA LYS A 103 9.74 -12.33 -34.72
C LYS A 103 10.17 -13.06 -33.46
N GLY A 104 9.32 -13.05 -32.42
CA GLY A 104 9.54 -13.78 -31.18
C GLY A 104 9.71 -15.29 -31.39
N LEU A 105 8.84 -15.92 -32.17
CA LEU A 105 8.91 -17.34 -32.52
C LEU A 105 10.20 -17.67 -33.28
N ARG A 106 10.61 -16.84 -34.25
CA ARG A 106 11.89 -17.02 -34.96
C ARG A 106 13.07 -16.99 -34.00
N GLU A 107 13.09 -16.03 -33.08
CA GLU A 107 14.15 -15.94 -32.08
C GLU A 107 14.12 -17.15 -31.12
N ALA A 108 12.93 -17.56 -30.67
CA ALA A 108 12.76 -18.73 -29.82
C ALA A 108 13.23 -20.02 -30.49
N PHE A 109 12.96 -20.19 -31.79
CA PHE A 109 13.23 -21.43 -32.53
C PHE A 109 14.63 -21.50 -33.15
N LYS A 110 15.40 -20.40 -33.12
CA LYS A 110 16.76 -20.36 -33.64
C LYS A 110 17.63 -21.48 -33.06
N GLY A 111 18.37 -22.20 -33.91
CA GLY A 111 19.20 -23.34 -33.52
C GLY A 111 18.43 -24.62 -33.20
N SER A 112 17.13 -24.69 -33.52
CA SER A 112 16.27 -25.85 -33.30
C SER A 112 15.75 -26.48 -34.60
N SER A 113 15.12 -27.65 -34.49
CA SER A 113 14.41 -28.27 -35.62
C SER A 113 13.18 -27.46 -36.09
N LEU A 114 12.75 -26.47 -35.31
CA LEU A 114 11.67 -25.55 -35.66
C LEU A 114 12.18 -24.25 -36.28
N GLU A 115 13.50 -24.07 -36.42
CA GLU A 115 14.09 -22.86 -36.99
C GLU A 115 13.53 -22.61 -38.40
N THR A 116 13.05 -21.39 -38.62
CA THR A 116 12.47 -20.95 -39.89
C THR A 116 12.60 -19.45 -40.05
N GLN A 117 12.62 -18.99 -41.30
CA GLN A 117 12.48 -17.57 -41.65
C GLN A 117 11.05 -17.22 -42.10
N GLU A 118 10.21 -18.23 -42.32
CA GLU A 118 8.81 -18.05 -42.69
C GLU A 118 7.97 -17.60 -41.49
N ASP A 119 6.93 -16.81 -41.74
CA ASP A 119 5.89 -16.53 -40.75
C ASP A 119 5.06 -17.80 -40.49
N LEU A 120 4.89 -18.12 -39.21
CA LEU A 120 4.13 -19.27 -38.73
C LEU A 120 2.71 -18.87 -38.32
N LEU A 121 2.54 -17.62 -37.88
CA LEU A 121 1.26 -17.03 -37.55
C LEU A 121 0.82 -16.19 -38.75
N LEU A 122 -0.29 -16.57 -39.36
CA LEU A 122 -0.88 -15.87 -40.50
C LEU A 122 -2.15 -15.14 -40.06
N LEU A 123 -2.47 -14.06 -40.76
CA LEU A 123 -3.65 -13.25 -40.50
C LEU A 123 -4.49 -13.14 -41.78
N GLU A 124 -5.77 -13.48 -41.66
CA GLU A 124 -6.81 -13.22 -42.65
C GLU A 124 -7.85 -12.26 -42.05
N ILE A 125 -8.41 -11.37 -42.86
CA ILE A 125 -9.33 -10.34 -42.38
C ILE A 125 -10.74 -10.59 -42.95
N GLU A 126 -11.73 -10.59 -42.07
CA GLU A 126 -13.15 -10.66 -42.44
C GLU A 126 -13.55 -9.46 -43.33
N GLY A 127 -14.09 -9.76 -44.50
CA GLY A 127 -14.52 -8.79 -45.51
C GLY A 127 -13.40 -8.28 -46.43
N GLU A 128 -12.17 -8.79 -46.29
CA GLU A 128 -11.04 -8.49 -47.20
C GLU A 128 -10.47 -9.78 -47.79
N ASP A 129 -10.05 -10.72 -46.94
CA ASP A 129 -9.46 -11.98 -47.37
C ASP A 129 -10.48 -13.15 -47.34
N VAL A 130 -11.46 -13.06 -46.45
CA VAL A 130 -12.50 -14.09 -46.24
C VAL A 130 -13.87 -13.46 -46.02
N GLU A 131 -14.92 -14.08 -46.58
CA GLU A 131 -16.32 -13.68 -46.40
C GLU A 131 -17.09 -14.72 -45.55
N ASP A 132 -18.21 -14.32 -44.95
CA ASP A 132 -19.17 -15.20 -44.23
C ASP A 132 -18.55 -16.07 -43.11
N VAL A 133 -17.67 -15.51 -42.29
CA VAL A 133 -17.10 -16.18 -41.12
C VAL A 133 -17.92 -15.89 -39.85
N GLN A 134 -18.00 -16.85 -38.95
CA GLN A 134 -18.74 -16.67 -37.70
C GLN A 134 -18.01 -17.31 -36.52
N LEU A 135 -17.89 -16.57 -35.42
CA LEU A 135 -17.31 -17.07 -34.17
C LEU A 135 -17.93 -18.43 -33.79
N GLY A 136 -17.07 -19.40 -33.46
CA GLY A 136 -17.46 -20.81 -33.25
C GLY A 136 -17.32 -21.71 -34.49
N ASP A 137 -16.76 -21.22 -35.59
CA ASP A 137 -16.31 -22.05 -36.71
C ASP A 137 -15.06 -22.86 -36.30
N LEU A 138 -15.22 -24.16 -36.02
CA LEU A 138 -14.17 -25.05 -35.47
C LEU A 138 -12.97 -25.33 -36.40
N ASN A 139 -12.99 -24.79 -37.62
CA ASN A 139 -11.90 -24.86 -38.59
C ASN A 139 -11.13 -23.54 -38.71
N LYS A 140 -11.48 -22.53 -37.90
CA LYS A 140 -10.83 -21.22 -37.87
C LYS A 140 -10.42 -20.90 -36.42
N ASN A 141 -9.32 -20.16 -36.30
CA ASN A 141 -8.94 -19.50 -35.06
C ASN A 141 -9.35 -18.04 -35.20
N PHE A 142 -9.96 -17.45 -34.18
CA PHE A 142 -10.40 -16.06 -34.26
C PHE A 142 -9.51 -15.12 -33.45
N ILE A 143 -9.27 -13.93 -33.99
CA ILE A 143 -9.05 -12.72 -33.19
C ILE A 143 -10.34 -11.92 -33.34
N TYR A 144 -11.16 -11.89 -32.29
CA TYR A 144 -12.52 -11.38 -32.36
C TYR A 144 -12.66 -10.08 -31.58
N TRP A 145 -13.03 -9.00 -32.27
CA TRP A 145 -13.40 -7.74 -31.62
C TRP A 145 -14.85 -7.80 -31.14
N LEU A 146 -15.06 -7.83 -29.82
CA LEU A 146 -16.38 -7.73 -29.22
C LEU A 146 -16.67 -6.28 -28.81
N GLU A 147 -17.47 -5.60 -29.63
CA GLU A 147 -17.84 -4.19 -29.39
C GLU A 147 -18.69 -3.97 -28.13
N LYS A 148 -19.47 -4.97 -27.72
CA LYS A 148 -20.39 -4.85 -26.58
C LYS A 148 -19.65 -4.92 -25.25
N ASN A 149 -20.09 -4.08 -24.30
CA ASN A 149 -19.65 -4.16 -22.91
C ASN A 149 -20.32 -5.36 -22.22
N VAL A 150 -19.54 -6.15 -21.49
CA VAL A 150 -20.01 -7.30 -20.70
C VAL A 150 -19.80 -7.06 -19.20
N ALA A 151 -20.73 -7.59 -18.40
CA ALA A 151 -20.78 -7.32 -16.95
C ALA A 151 -19.56 -7.84 -16.16
N SER A 152 -18.85 -8.86 -16.66
CA SER A 152 -17.73 -9.53 -15.97
C SER A 152 -16.37 -8.83 -16.10
N GLY A 153 -16.24 -7.79 -16.93
CA GLY A 153 -15.07 -6.91 -16.90
C GLY A 153 -13.75 -7.33 -17.57
N PRO A 154 -13.53 -8.50 -18.22
CA PRO A 154 -12.22 -8.77 -18.83
C PRO A 154 -11.98 -7.82 -20.02
N LEU A 155 -10.71 -7.50 -20.28
CA LEU A 155 -10.32 -6.74 -21.47
C LEU A 155 -10.06 -7.66 -22.66
N GLY A 156 -9.51 -8.84 -22.40
CA GLY A 156 -9.26 -9.89 -23.38
C GLY A 156 -9.36 -11.27 -22.73
N ILE A 157 -9.50 -12.30 -23.58
CA ILE A 157 -9.32 -13.71 -23.23
C ILE A 157 -8.69 -14.44 -24.42
N GLY A 158 -7.51 -15.02 -24.23
CA GLY A 158 -6.90 -16.01 -25.11
C GLY A 158 -7.21 -17.43 -24.62
N GLY A 159 -8.03 -18.16 -25.37
CA GLY A 159 -8.52 -19.49 -24.98
C GLY A 159 -7.95 -20.60 -25.89
N PRO A 160 -6.77 -21.17 -25.58
CA PRO A 160 -6.31 -22.36 -26.28
C PRO A 160 -7.22 -23.55 -25.96
N SER A 161 -7.67 -24.26 -26.98
CA SER A 161 -8.49 -25.47 -26.89
C SER A 161 -7.64 -26.69 -27.30
N PRO A 162 -6.97 -27.35 -26.34
CA PRO A 162 -6.10 -28.48 -26.62
C PRO A 162 -6.88 -29.78 -26.86
N ASN A 163 -6.30 -30.65 -27.68
CA ASN A 163 -6.64 -32.06 -27.69
C ASN A 163 -6.29 -32.67 -26.31
N PRO A 164 -7.25 -33.22 -25.56
CA PRO A 164 -7.01 -33.72 -24.20
C PRO A 164 -6.12 -34.97 -24.15
N ARG A 165 -5.79 -35.59 -25.30
CA ARG A 165 -4.90 -36.76 -25.38
C ARG A 165 -3.44 -36.40 -25.53
N SER A 166 -3.14 -35.23 -26.09
CA SER A 166 -1.77 -34.82 -26.47
C SER A 166 -1.36 -33.44 -25.96
N GLY A 167 -2.31 -32.56 -25.63
CA GLY A 167 -2.05 -31.15 -25.35
C GLY A 167 -1.94 -30.27 -26.61
N VAL A 168 -1.92 -30.86 -27.82
CA VAL A 168 -1.81 -30.08 -29.06
C VAL A 168 -3.03 -29.18 -29.23
N ILE A 169 -2.80 -27.88 -29.42
CA ILE A 169 -3.88 -26.90 -29.64
C ILE A 169 -4.56 -27.16 -30.98
N GLU A 170 -5.87 -27.43 -30.95
CA GLU A 170 -6.68 -27.69 -32.16
C GLU A 170 -7.44 -26.46 -32.64
N ALA A 171 -7.77 -25.57 -31.70
CA ALA A 171 -8.35 -24.26 -31.94
C ALA A 171 -7.87 -23.30 -30.84
N SER A 172 -7.72 -22.01 -31.17
CA SER A 172 -7.43 -20.96 -30.20
C SER A 172 -8.14 -19.69 -30.59
N ASP A 173 -9.14 -19.30 -29.82
CA ASP A 173 -9.84 -18.04 -30.02
C ASP A 173 -9.31 -16.99 -29.05
N ILE A 174 -9.08 -15.79 -29.57
CA ILE A 174 -8.74 -14.60 -28.82
C ILE A 174 -9.93 -13.66 -28.92
N ILE A 175 -10.58 -13.36 -27.80
CA ILE A 175 -11.71 -12.44 -27.73
C ILE A 175 -11.25 -11.17 -27.04
N ILE A 176 -11.37 -10.04 -27.75
CA ILE A 176 -11.01 -8.72 -27.28
C ILE A 176 -12.29 -7.94 -26.98
N TYR A 177 -12.48 -7.56 -25.71
CA TYR A 177 -13.68 -6.87 -25.23
C TYR A 177 -13.56 -5.35 -25.41
N GLY A 178 -13.71 -4.90 -26.66
CA GLY A 178 -13.62 -3.49 -27.04
C GLY A 178 -14.56 -2.56 -26.25
N GLY A 179 -15.76 -3.03 -25.88
CA GLY A 179 -16.68 -2.26 -25.04
C GLY A 179 -16.14 -2.01 -23.63
N ASN A 180 -15.52 -3.03 -23.01
CA ASN A 180 -14.89 -2.95 -21.70
C ASN A 180 -13.61 -2.10 -21.74
N MET A 181 -12.80 -2.23 -22.80
CA MET A 181 -11.61 -1.40 -23.02
C MET A 181 -11.97 0.08 -23.07
N LYS A 182 -12.98 0.47 -23.86
CA LYS A 182 -13.44 1.87 -23.93
C LYS A 182 -13.78 2.42 -22.54
N SER A 183 -14.42 1.61 -21.69
CA SER A 183 -14.72 2.00 -20.30
C SER A 183 -13.46 2.10 -19.43
N ALA A 184 -12.46 1.23 -19.64
CA ALA A 184 -11.21 1.25 -18.89
C ALA A 184 -10.32 2.46 -19.23
N LEU A 185 -10.34 2.93 -20.49
CA LEU A 185 -9.53 4.06 -20.95
C LEU A 185 -9.79 5.35 -20.16
N GLU A 186 -11.04 5.60 -19.75
CA GLU A 186 -11.36 6.77 -18.93
C GLU A 186 -10.65 6.69 -17.57
N THR A 187 -10.59 5.50 -16.97
CA THR A 187 -9.87 5.27 -15.72
C THR A 187 -8.36 5.44 -15.91
N VAL A 188 -7.80 4.93 -17.01
CA VAL A 188 -6.38 5.07 -17.34
C VAL A 188 -6.00 6.54 -17.50
N ARG A 189 -6.79 7.32 -18.25
CA ARG A 189 -6.62 8.77 -18.40
C ARG A 189 -6.65 9.48 -17.06
N LYS A 190 -7.70 9.29 -16.27
CA LYS A 190 -7.85 9.91 -14.96
C LYS A 190 -6.67 9.61 -14.04
N ARG A 191 -6.19 8.36 -14.00
CA ARG A 191 -5.02 7.96 -13.20
C ARG A 191 -3.73 8.58 -13.70
N ALA A 192 -3.49 8.59 -15.00
CA ALA A 192 -2.33 9.24 -15.59
C ALA A 192 -2.32 10.75 -15.29
N SER A 193 -3.47 11.43 -15.44
CA SER A 193 -3.64 12.83 -15.07
C SER A 193 -3.32 13.06 -13.60
N ALA A 194 -3.85 12.21 -12.71
CA ALA A 194 -3.65 12.32 -11.27
C ALA A 194 -2.17 12.19 -10.88
N LYS A 195 -1.45 11.21 -11.45
CA LYS A 195 -0.01 11.04 -11.20
C LYS A 195 0.77 12.26 -11.66
N LYS A 196 0.56 12.70 -12.91
CA LYS A 196 1.28 13.85 -13.49
C LYS A 196 0.94 15.16 -12.78
N PHE A 197 -0.32 15.39 -12.43
CA PHE A 197 -0.76 16.52 -11.61
C PHE A 197 -0.05 16.54 -10.26
N TYR A 198 -0.06 15.42 -9.53
CA TYR A 198 0.58 15.30 -8.23
C TYR A 198 2.09 15.57 -8.32
N GLU A 199 2.77 14.98 -9.30
CA GLU A 199 4.18 15.23 -9.56
C GLU A 199 4.47 16.70 -9.89
N ASN A 200 3.64 17.34 -10.72
CA ASN A 200 3.81 18.74 -11.10
C ASN A 200 3.67 19.66 -9.89
N ILE A 201 2.66 19.45 -9.03
CA ILE A 201 2.50 20.26 -7.83
C ILE A 201 3.69 20.12 -6.88
N LEU A 202 4.21 18.90 -6.71
CA LEU A 202 5.42 18.69 -5.91
C LEU A 202 6.68 19.32 -6.53
N LYS A 203 6.69 19.63 -7.83
CA LYS A 203 7.79 20.31 -8.56
C LYS A 203 7.66 21.83 -8.64
N VAL A 204 6.46 22.41 -8.53
CA VAL A 204 6.15 23.78 -9.02
C VAL A 204 6.34 24.94 -8.02
N VAL A 205 6.71 24.73 -6.75
CA VAL A 205 7.09 25.88 -5.90
C VAL A 205 8.57 26.23 -6.15
N PRO A 206 8.88 27.44 -6.69
CA PRO A 206 10.04 27.63 -7.54
C PRO A 206 11.37 27.77 -6.79
N SER A 207 12.32 26.97 -7.24
CA SER A 207 13.71 27.37 -7.45
C SER A 207 13.79 28.63 -8.32
N LYS A 208 13.55 29.82 -7.77
CA LYS A 208 13.95 31.08 -8.42
C LYS A 208 15.47 31.27 -8.31
N GLN A 209 16.27 30.37 -8.90
CA GLN A 209 17.67 30.64 -9.25
C GLN A 209 18.39 29.60 -10.14
N LEU A 210 17.74 28.58 -10.69
CA LEU A 210 18.41 27.57 -11.53
C LEU A 210 17.86 27.52 -12.95
N THR A 211 17.92 28.66 -13.64
CA THR A 211 17.96 28.71 -15.11
C THR A 211 19.29 29.34 -15.52
N ASN A 212 20.29 28.48 -15.68
CA ASN A 212 21.37 28.54 -16.67
C ASN A 212 22.45 27.54 -16.26
N ASN A 213 22.47 26.37 -16.92
CA ASN A 213 23.60 25.42 -17.10
C ASN A 213 23.16 23.94 -17.11
N LEU A 214 22.07 23.59 -17.78
CA LEU A 214 21.79 22.18 -18.12
C LEU A 214 21.51 22.04 -19.62
N LEU A 215 22.49 22.48 -20.41
CA LEU A 215 22.82 21.87 -21.70
C LEU A 215 24.35 21.77 -21.72
N VAL A 216 24.84 20.53 -21.75
CA VAL A 216 26.14 20.02 -22.25
C VAL A 216 26.71 18.93 -21.32
N ASP A 217 26.89 17.76 -21.94
CA ASP A 217 27.71 16.60 -21.58
C ASP A 217 27.24 15.59 -20.51
N SER A 218 26.30 14.76 -20.95
CA SER A 218 26.32 13.33 -20.67
C SER A 218 27.50 12.66 -21.41
N LYS A 219 28.64 12.52 -20.72
CA LYS A 219 29.66 11.46 -20.92
C LYS A 219 30.86 11.72 -20.02
N ASN A 220 30.85 11.11 -18.83
CA ASN A 220 31.98 10.39 -18.23
C ASN A 220 31.77 10.18 -16.72
N ASN A 221 31.86 8.91 -16.32
CA ASN A 221 32.28 8.39 -15.02
C ASN A 221 31.40 8.62 -13.77
N ASN A 222 30.81 7.51 -13.33
CA ASN A 222 31.03 6.94 -12.00
C ASN A 222 31.11 7.94 -10.86
N ASN A 223 29.96 8.47 -10.47
CA ASN A 223 29.63 8.75 -9.08
C ASN A 223 28.11 8.74 -8.98
N ILE A 224 27.57 7.61 -8.55
CA ILE A 224 26.25 7.54 -7.91
C ILE A 224 26.23 8.70 -6.92
N LEU A 225 25.26 9.61 -7.08
CA LEU A 225 24.97 10.68 -6.14
C LEU A 225 24.83 10.03 -4.75
N ASN A 226 25.92 10.08 -3.99
CA ASN A 226 25.92 9.69 -2.61
C ASN A 226 24.93 10.63 -1.92
N SER A 227 23.79 10.07 -1.51
CA SER A 227 22.81 10.66 -0.59
C SER A 227 23.39 10.96 0.82
N LYS A 228 24.72 11.09 0.94
CA LYS A 228 25.42 11.35 2.19
C LYS A 228 25.36 12.82 2.63
N ASN A 229 25.13 13.78 1.72
CA ASN A 229 25.19 15.21 2.04
C ASN A 229 23.84 15.93 2.13
N LEU A 230 22.71 15.23 2.01
CA LEU A 230 21.37 15.77 2.34
C LEU A 230 20.96 15.51 3.80
N LYS A 231 21.86 14.90 4.59
CA LYS A 231 21.57 14.31 5.91
C LYS A 231 21.60 15.28 7.09
N GLN A 232 21.93 16.55 6.90
CA GLN A 232 22.27 17.42 8.05
C GLN A 232 21.21 18.44 8.48
N ASP A 233 20.19 18.73 7.67
CA ASP A 233 19.34 19.91 7.95
C ASP A 233 17.82 19.67 7.97
N LEU A 234 17.35 18.43 7.82
CA LEU A 234 15.92 18.12 7.97
C LEU A 234 15.63 17.68 9.41
N PRO A 235 14.82 18.42 10.20
CA PRO A 235 14.33 17.93 11.47
C PRO A 235 13.40 16.75 11.18
N MET A 236 13.92 15.53 11.25
CA MET A 236 13.08 14.36 11.35
C MET A 236 12.46 14.34 12.75
N ALA A 237 11.30 13.70 12.92
CA ALA A 237 10.78 13.44 14.25
C ALA A 237 11.87 12.73 15.06
N SER A 238 12.04 13.08 16.33
CA SER A 238 13.18 12.67 17.18
C SER A 238 13.46 11.16 17.21
N GLY A 239 12.55 10.31 16.73
CA GLY A 239 12.73 8.86 16.58
C GLY A 239 13.01 8.32 15.15
N PHE A 240 13.02 9.15 14.10
CA PHE A 240 13.25 8.69 12.72
C PHE A 240 14.58 9.23 12.21
N GLN A 241 15.66 8.46 12.29
CA GLN A 241 16.87 8.78 11.53
C GLN A 241 16.86 8.03 10.19
N ILE A 242 17.38 8.63 9.11
CA ILE A 242 17.57 7.94 7.82
C ILE A 242 18.58 6.81 8.05
N PHE A 243 18.06 5.59 8.19
CA PHE A 243 18.89 4.38 8.25
C PHE A 243 19.28 3.95 6.85
N ASN A 244 20.59 3.94 6.59
CA ASN A 244 21.14 3.35 5.38
C ASN A 244 21.55 1.92 5.69
N PHE A 245 20.62 0.96 5.54
CA PHE A 245 20.96 -0.45 5.44
C PHE A 245 21.87 -0.61 4.22
N SER A 246 23.18 -0.68 4.47
CA SER A 246 24.19 -0.67 3.41
C SER A 246 25.34 -1.64 3.68
N GLN A 247 25.41 -2.23 4.87
CA GLN A 247 26.46 -3.17 5.23
C GLN A 247 25.89 -4.52 5.63
N SER A 248 26.50 -5.59 5.11
CA SER A 248 26.13 -6.97 5.46
C SER A 248 26.31 -7.28 6.95
N THR A 249 27.17 -6.55 7.66
CA THR A 249 27.39 -6.70 9.11
C THR A 249 26.18 -6.24 9.93
N GLU A 250 25.53 -5.14 9.55
CA GLU A 250 24.32 -4.62 10.22
C GLU A 250 23.18 -5.63 10.10
N ILE A 251 22.97 -6.18 8.90
CA ILE A 251 21.97 -7.22 8.65
C ILE A 251 22.26 -8.51 9.42
N LYS A 252 23.53 -8.88 9.60
CA LYS A 252 23.89 -10.03 10.44
C LYS A 252 23.52 -9.82 11.91
N GLN A 253 23.67 -8.60 12.44
CA GLN A 253 23.23 -8.27 13.80
C GLN A 253 21.71 -8.28 13.90
N ALA A 254 21.02 -7.66 12.93
CA ALA A 254 19.56 -7.67 12.83
C ALA A 254 19.01 -9.10 12.81
N LYS A 255 19.67 -10.01 12.08
CA LYS A 255 19.33 -11.44 12.08
C LYS A 255 19.41 -12.07 13.47
N ILE A 256 20.51 -11.86 14.21
CA ILE A 256 20.70 -12.43 15.55
C ILE A 256 19.57 -11.95 16.47
N LEU A 257 19.34 -10.64 16.49
CA LEU A 257 18.29 -10.03 17.30
C LEU A 257 16.89 -10.53 16.91
N ALA A 258 16.60 -10.67 15.61
CA ALA A 258 15.34 -11.23 15.14
C ALA A 258 15.14 -12.68 15.63
N GLN A 259 16.18 -13.51 15.56
CA GLN A 259 16.15 -14.90 16.05
C GLN A 259 15.93 -14.96 17.57
N ASP A 260 16.58 -14.08 18.33
CA ASP A 260 16.43 -14.00 19.78
C ASP A 260 14.99 -13.61 20.18
N ILE A 261 14.43 -12.58 19.53
CA ILE A 261 13.03 -12.15 19.72
C ILE A 261 12.07 -13.28 19.35
N GLN A 262 12.31 -13.99 18.26
CA GLN A 262 11.47 -15.12 17.85
C GLN A 262 11.49 -16.26 18.89
N LEU A 263 12.66 -16.53 19.48
CA LEU A 263 12.81 -17.53 20.54
C LEU A 263 12.10 -17.10 21.82
N SER A 264 12.18 -15.81 22.20
CA SER A 264 11.52 -15.31 23.40
C SER A 264 9.98 -15.33 23.29
N GLN A 265 9.45 -15.22 22.07
CA GLN A 265 8.01 -15.22 21.77
C GLN A 265 7.39 -16.63 21.69
N LYS A 266 8.13 -17.72 21.91
CA LYS A 266 7.62 -19.10 21.82
C LYS A 266 6.78 -19.51 23.04
N LYS A 267 5.57 -18.94 23.17
CA LYS A 267 4.31 -19.56 23.69
C LYS A 267 3.17 -18.52 23.86
N SER A 268 2.56 -18.05 22.78
CA SER A 268 1.15 -17.60 22.84
C SER A 268 0.46 -17.67 21.50
N ASP A 269 -0.66 -18.36 21.49
CA ASP A 269 -1.80 -17.87 20.76
C ASP A 269 -2.72 -17.18 21.79
N ILE A 270 -2.85 -15.85 21.69
CA ILE A 270 -4.14 -15.23 21.98
C ILE A 270 -5.01 -15.51 20.74
N SER A 271 -5.29 -16.79 20.49
CA SER A 271 -6.26 -17.26 19.49
C SER A 271 -7.67 -17.28 20.06
N THR A 272 -7.89 -16.65 21.21
CA THR A 272 -9.15 -16.67 21.95
C THR A 272 -9.94 -15.37 21.85
N LEU A 273 -9.41 -14.34 21.17
CA LEU A 273 -10.17 -13.13 20.86
C LEU A 273 -10.95 -13.36 19.55
N THR A 274 -12.11 -14.01 19.66
CA THR A 274 -13.05 -14.13 18.54
C THR A 274 -13.84 -12.82 18.41
N PRO A 275 -14.51 -12.56 17.27
CA PRO A 275 -15.46 -11.45 17.16
C PRO A 275 -16.50 -11.40 18.30
N ASP A 276 -16.85 -12.57 18.87
CA ASP A 276 -17.74 -12.69 20.04
C ASP A 276 -17.14 -12.13 21.34
N THR A 277 -15.82 -12.15 21.49
CA THR A 277 -15.13 -11.62 22.68
C THR A 277 -15.37 -10.12 22.88
N PHE A 278 -15.66 -9.39 21.79
CA PHE A 278 -15.97 -7.96 21.82
C PHE A 278 -17.46 -7.64 22.01
N LYS A 279 -18.33 -8.64 22.23
CA LYS A 279 -19.79 -8.40 22.32
C LYS A 279 -20.19 -7.51 23.50
N ASN A 280 -19.44 -7.55 24.60
CA ASN A 280 -19.77 -6.86 25.84
C ASN A 280 -18.89 -5.64 26.15
N ILE A 281 -17.97 -5.26 25.26
CA ILE A 281 -17.12 -4.09 25.44
C ILE A 281 -17.72 -2.92 24.68
N GLN A 282 -17.90 -1.81 25.38
CA GLN A 282 -18.33 -0.54 24.79
C GLN A 282 -17.16 0.11 24.05
N LEU A 283 -16.80 -0.46 22.89
CA LEU A 283 -15.92 0.14 21.89
C LEU A 283 -16.75 0.92 20.88
N LEU A 284 -16.11 1.87 20.20
CA LEU A 284 -16.67 2.48 18.99
C LEU A 284 -16.97 1.37 17.96
N SER A 285 -18.16 1.36 17.36
CA SER A 285 -18.63 0.27 16.49
C SER A 285 -17.74 0.11 15.25
N GLU A 286 -17.27 1.21 14.67
CA GLU A 286 -16.33 1.20 13.54
C GLU A 286 -14.97 0.61 13.93
N ALA A 287 -14.46 0.96 15.11
CA ALA A 287 -13.17 0.45 15.57
C ALA A 287 -13.23 -1.07 15.76
N LYS A 288 -14.35 -1.58 16.29
CA LYS A 288 -14.63 -3.02 16.39
C LYS A 288 -14.75 -3.68 15.01
N ALA A 289 -15.45 -3.04 14.07
CA ALA A 289 -15.60 -3.57 12.71
C ALA A 289 -14.27 -3.65 11.97
N LEU A 290 -13.42 -2.62 12.01
CA LEU A 290 -12.09 -2.66 11.40
C LEU A 290 -11.22 -3.77 12.00
N TYR A 291 -11.28 -3.96 13.32
CA TYR A 291 -10.59 -5.06 13.97
C TYR A 291 -11.11 -6.44 13.51
N ASN A 292 -12.43 -6.63 13.47
CA ASN A 292 -13.06 -7.85 12.97
C ASN A 292 -12.73 -8.12 11.50
N ILE A 293 -12.77 -7.09 10.63
CA ILE A 293 -12.36 -7.18 9.24
C ILE A 293 -10.93 -7.70 9.18
N SER A 294 -10.02 -7.11 9.96
CA SER A 294 -8.64 -7.55 9.99
C SER A 294 -8.49 -9.02 10.43
N ILE A 295 -9.27 -9.48 11.41
CA ILE A 295 -9.28 -10.89 11.83
C ILE A 295 -9.78 -11.77 10.68
N LYS A 296 -10.94 -11.44 10.11
CA LYS A 296 -11.57 -12.24 9.06
C LYS A 296 -10.74 -12.32 7.80
N ILE A 297 -10.07 -11.24 7.41
CA ILE A 297 -9.12 -11.24 6.29
C ILE A 297 -8.03 -12.29 6.53
N ARG A 298 -7.48 -12.37 7.75
CA ARG A 298 -6.46 -13.34 8.11
C ARG A 298 -6.99 -14.77 8.15
N GLU A 299 -8.08 -14.99 8.88
CA GLU A 299 -8.65 -16.32 9.09
C GLU A 299 -9.18 -16.94 7.80
N GLN A 300 -9.75 -16.11 6.92
CA GLN A 300 -10.34 -16.55 5.65
C GLN A 300 -9.39 -16.38 4.46
N LYS A 301 -8.15 -15.93 4.69
CA LYS A 301 -7.13 -15.68 3.65
C LYS A 301 -7.65 -14.76 2.53
N ALA A 302 -8.45 -13.77 2.89
CA ALA A 302 -9.17 -12.94 1.92
C ALA A 302 -8.28 -11.92 1.18
N ILE A 303 -7.01 -11.78 1.56
CA ILE A 303 -6.05 -10.91 0.88
C ILE A 303 -5.89 -11.28 -0.61
N THR A 304 -6.09 -12.54 -0.96
CA THR A 304 -5.96 -13.05 -2.33
C THR A 304 -7.27 -13.04 -3.12
N ASP A 305 -8.41 -12.72 -2.48
CA ASP A 305 -9.74 -12.75 -3.07
C ASP A 305 -10.46 -11.42 -2.83
N ASN A 306 -10.40 -10.54 -3.83
CA ASN A 306 -11.03 -9.22 -3.79
C ASN A 306 -12.55 -9.28 -3.55
N LEU A 307 -13.24 -10.33 -4.01
CA LEU A 307 -14.68 -10.46 -3.81
C LEU A 307 -14.98 -10.87 -2.37
N LEU A 308 -14.23 -11.83 -1.83
CA LEU A 308 -14.33 -12.23 -0.43
C LEU A 308 -13.99 -11.05 0.50
N LEU A 309 -12.90 -10.33 0.22
CA LEU A 309 -12.50 -9.14 0.95
C LEU A 309 -13.62 -8.09 0.95
N LYS A 310 -14.18 -7.78 -0.21
CA LYS A 310 -15.30 -6.86 -0.33
C LYS A 310 -16.50 -7.31 0.50
N ASN A 311 -16.86 -8.59 0.43
CA ASN A 311 -17.99 -9.14 1.20
C ASN A 311 -17.75 -9.06 2.72
N ILE A 312 -16.53 -9.36 3.19
CA ILE A 312 -16.16 -9.23 4.61
C ILE A 312 -16.31 -7.78 5.06
N VAL A 313 -15.75 -6.84 4.29
CA VAL A 313 -15.79 -5.41 4.60
C VAL A 313 -17.23 -4.89 4.61
N ASP A 314 -18.00 -5.17 3.54
CA ASP A 314 -19.38 -4.71 3.42
C ASP A 314 -20.23 -5.21 4.59
N ASN A 315 -20.08 -6.47 4.98
CA ASN A 315 -20.84 -7.05 6.09
C ASN A 315 -20.47 -6.43 7.44
N GLU A 316 -19.19 -6.33 7.78
CA GLU A 316 -18.76 -5.78 9.08
C GLU A 316 -19.08 -4.28 9.19
N MET A 317 -18.88 -3.51 8.12
CA MET A 317 -19.19 -2.08 8.13
C MET A 317 -20.70 -1.85 8.16
N TYR A 318 -21.50 -2.67 7.45
CA TYR A 318 -22.95 -2.61 7.56
C TYR A 318 -23.41 -2.82 9.01
N GLU A 319 -22.88 -3.84 9.69
CA GLU A 319 -23.19 -4.10 11.09
C GLU A 319 -22.77 -2.95 12.02
N ALA A 320 -21.67 -2.24 11.71
CA ALA A 320 -21.23 -1.08 12.48
C ALA A 320 -22.14 0.15 12.34
N TYR A 321 -22.80 0.29 11.19
CA TYR A 321 -23.61 1.48 10.85
C TYR A 321 -25.12 1.25 10.88
N LYS A 322 -25.60 0.01 10.92
CA LYS A 322 -27.04 -0.31 10.82
C LYS A 322 -27.93 0.42 11.84
N ASP A 323 -27.44 0.68 13.05
CA ASP A 323 -28.22 1.38 14.09
C ASP A 323 -28.30 2.90 13.85
N ARG A 324 -27.39 3.45 13.03
CA ARG A 324 -27.44 4.84 12.55
C ARG A 324 -28.36 5.00 11.33
N LEU A 325 -28.70 3.89 10.68
CA LEU A 325 -29.62 3.84 9.55
C LEU A 325 -31.04 3.59 10.08
N SER A 326 -31.86 4.63 10.22
CA SER A 326 -33.26 4.42 10.60
C SER A 326 -33.95 3.53 9.53
N PRO A 327 -34.78 2.52 9.91
CA PRO A 327 -35.49 1.67 8.94
C PRO A 327 -36.40 2.46 7.99
N LYS A 328 -36.82 3.66 8.43
CA LYS A 328 -37.56 4.65 7.65
C LYS A 328 -36.65 5.32 6.63
N ASN A 329 -35.41 5.68 7.01
CA ASN A 329 -34.44 6.34 6.13
C ASN A 329 -34.00 5.42 5.00
N HIS A 330 -33.80 4.11 5.23
CA HIS A 330 -33.39 3.19 4.15
C HIS A 330 -34.47 3.03 3.06
N ARG A 331 -35.74 2.88 3.46
CA ARG A 331 -36.87 2.77 2.51
C ARG A 331 -37.28 4.12 1.90
N GLU A 332 -37.19 5.22 2.66
CA GLU A 332 -37.39 6.57 2.12
C GLU A 332 -36.28 6.93 1.13
N LEU A 333 -35.00 6.58 1.40
CA LEU A 333 -33.86 6.80 0.51
C LEU A 333 -34.01 6.03 -0.82
N GLU A 334 -34.40 4.74 -0.78
CA GLU A 334 -34.73 4.00 -2.00
C GLU A 334 -35.86 4.66 -2.82
N SER A 335 -36.82 5.32 -2.15
CA SER A 335 -37.91 6.05 -2.82
C SER A 335 -37.55 7.49 -3.22
N LEU A 336 -36.58 8.13 -2.54
CA LEU A 336 -36.11 9.50 -2.76
C LEU A 336 -35.15 9.60 -3.95
N VAL A 337 -34.43 8.53 -4.26
CA VAL A 337 -33.62 8.38 -5.49
C VAL A 337 -34.45 8.63 -6.76
N MET A 338 -35.77 8.49 -6.69
CA MET A 338 -36.72 8.74 -7.79
C MET A 338 -37.29 10.18 -7.84
N GLN A 339 -36.96 11.06 -6.87
CA GLN A 339 -37.50 12.42 -6.84
C GLN A 339 -36.66 13.42 -7.65
N GLN A 340 -37.32 14.27 -8.43
CA GLN A 340 -36.69 15.29 -9.29
C GLN A 340 -35.75 16.25 -8.53
N THR A 341 -35.97 16.48 -7.24
CA THR A 341 -35.12 17.35 -6.39
C THR A 341 -33.76 16.71 -6.09
N TYR A 342 -33.72 15.41 -5.82
CA TYR A 342 -32.49 14.65 -5.62
C TYR A 342 -31.67 14.55 -6.92
N ILE A 343 -32.34 14.35 -8.05
CA ILE A 343 -31.71 14.36 -9.38
C ILE A 343 -31.06 15.73 -9.68
N LYS A 344 -31.73 16.85 -9.33
CA LYS A 344 -31.16 18.20 -9.48
C LYS A 344 -29.95 18.45 -8.57
N GLN A 345 -29.96 17.94 -7.33
CA GLN A 345 -28.83 18.02 -6.39
C GLN A 345 -27.64 17.15 -6.84
N ILE A 346 -27.91 15.95 -7.36
CA ILE A 346 -26.88 15.10 -7.97
C ILE A 346 -26.27 15.81 -9.18
N ALA A 347 -27.08 16.37 -10.07
CA ALA A 347 -26.60 17.04 -11.28
C ALA A 347 -25.63 18.19 -10.98
N SER A 348 -25.91 19.03 -9.97
CA SER A 348 -24.97 20.09 -9.56
C SER A 348 -23.70 19.53 -8.92
N SER A 349 -23.79 18.46 -8.13
CA SER A 349 -22.61 17.82 -7.53
C SER A 349 -21.69 17.14 -8.57
N ILE A 350 -22.28 16.55 -9.62
CA ILE A 350 -21.56 15.96 -10.75
C ILE A 350 -20.80 17.04 -11.51
N GLN A 351 -21.41 18.23 -11.67
CA GLN A 351 -20.77 19.35 -12.34
C GLN A 351 -19.52 19.84 -11.59
N ASN A 352 -19.56 19.94 -10.25
CA ASN A 352 -18.39 20.31 -9.45
C ASN A 352 -17.31 19.23 -9.45
N GLY A 353 -17.68 17.94 -9.43
CA GLY A 353 -16.74 16.83 -9.54
C GLY A 353 -16.03 16.79 -10.90
N HIS A 354 -16.74 17.14 -11.98
CA HIS A 354 -16.18 17.24 -13.33
C HIS A 354 -15.09 18.32 -13.43
N GLN A 355 -15.27 19.47 -12.77
CA GLN A 355 -14.29 20.57 -12.76
C GLN A 355 -12.93 20.17 -12.15
N ILE A 356 -12.91 19.25 -11.18
CA ILE A 356 -11.67 18.74 -10.57
C ILE A 356 -10.90 17.88 -11.58
N VAL A 357 -11.60 17.04 -12.33
CA VAL A 357 -11.00 16.23 -13.39
C VAL A 357 -10.51 17.12 -14.53
N GLU A 358 -11.31 18.08 -14.98
CA GLU A 358 -10.90 19.08 -15.98
C GLU A 358 -9.65 19.84 -15.53
N MET A 359 -9.59 20.29 -14.27
CA MET A 359 -8.41 20.95 -13.70
C MET A 359 -7.16 20.06 -13.72
N MET A 360 -7.31 18.78 -13.38
CA MET A 360 -6.20 17.81 -13.47
C MET A 360 -5.72 17.67 -14.92
N GLU A 361 -6.64 17.61 -15.88
CA GLU A 361 -6.34 17.51 -17.31
C GLU A 361 -5.65 18.79 -17.81
N ASP A 362 -6.18 19.97 -17.51
CA ASP A 362 -5.64 21.27 -17.92
C ASP A 362 -4.20 21.51 -17.42
N MET A 363 -3.91 21.16 -16.16
CA MET A 363 -2.57 21.29 -15.58
C MET A 363 -1.56 20.25 -16.08
N THR A 364 -2.03 19.21 -16.80
CA THR A 364 -1.14 18.18 -17.36
C THR A 364 -0.62 18.50 -18.75
N ILE A 365 -1.34 19.30 -19.54
CA ILE A 365 -1.09 19.58 -20.99
C ILE A 365 0.31 20.16 -21.30
N ALA A 366 1.09 20.58 -20.29
CA ALA A 366 2.36 21.30 -20.46
C ALA A 366 3.65 20.46 -20.68
N GLY A 367 3.60 19.17 -21.04
CA GLY A 367 4.81 18.35 -21.23
C GLY A 367 4.76 17.34 -22.39
N GLU A 368 5.90 17.08 -23.05
CA GLU A 368 6.06 16.04 -24.08
C GLU A 368 5.75 14.64 -23.50
N ASN A 369 5.06 13.79 -24.28
CA ASN A 369 4.50 12.47 -23.90
C ASN A 369 3.28 12.50 -22.97
N ASP A 370 2.30 13.36 -23.28
CA ASP A 370 1.03 13.42 -22.54
C ASP A 370 -0.03 12.46 -23.10
N ILE A 371 -0.68 11.69 -22.22
CA ILE A 371 -1.83 10.85 -22.55
C ILE A 371 -2.98 11.66 -23.18
N HIS A 372 -3.07 12.95 -22.88
CA HIS A 372 -4.10 13.86 -23.41
C HIS A 372 -3.84 14.34 -24.83
N GLN A 373 -2.61 14.23 -25.32
CA GLN A 373 -2.29 14.49 -26.73
C GLN A 373 -2.73 13.32 -27.63
N LEU A 374 -2.99 12.15 -27.04
CA LEU A 374 -3.47 10.98 -27.76
C LEU A 374 -4.99 11.05 -27.94
N SER A 375 -5.43 10.90 -29.20
CA SER A 375 -6.85 10.79 -29.50
C SER A 375 -7.46 9.57 -28.80
N ALA A 376 -8.77 9.58 -28.54
CA ALA A 376 -9.45 8.44 -27.92
C ALA A 376 -9.29 7.16 -28.77
N GLU A 377 -9.22 7.30 -30.09
CA GLU A 377 -8.95 6.17 -30.99
C GLU A 377 -7.50 5.67 -30.81
N GLN A 378 -6.52 6.56 -30.73
CA GLN A 378 -5.12 6.18 -30.54
C GLN A 378 -4.92 5.40 -29.24
N LEU A 379 -5.47 5.89 -28.12
CA LEU A 379 -5.41 5.19 -26.83
C LEU A 379 -6.11 3.84 -26.84
N LEU A 380 -7.25 3.74 -27.53
CA LEU A 380 -7.95 2.47 -27.68
C LEU A 380 -7.12 1.47 -28.46
N VAL A 381 -6.43 1.93 -29.51
CA VAL A 381 -5.55 1.09 -30.33
C VAL A 381 -4.31 0.67 -29.55
N ASP A 382 -3.69 1.57 -28.78
CA ASP A 382 -2.52 1.26 -27.96
C ASP A 382 -2.87 0.26 -26.85
N LYS A 383 -4.04 0.44 -26.21
CA LYS A 383 -4.55 -0.52 -25.22
C LYS A 383 -4.96 -1.85 -25.86
N TYR A 384 -5.53 -1.82 -27.06
CA TYR A 384 -5.85 -3.02 -27.84
C TYR A 384 -4.59 -3.83 -28.14
N GLU A 385 -3.49 -3.18 -28.52
CA GLU A 385 -2.21 -3.86 -28.75
C GLU A 385 -1.67 -4.52 -27.49
N ALA A 386 -1.62 -3.80 -26.36
CA ALA A 386 -1.13 -4.31 -25.09
C ALA A 386 -1.93 -5.54 -24.63
N VAL A 387 -3.26 -5.50 -24.77
CA VAL A 387 -4.11 -6.65 -24.43
C VAL A 387 -3.95 -7.78 -25.46
N LEU A 388 -3.92 -7.47 -26.76
CA LEU A 388 -3.81 -8.51 -27.78
C LEU A 388 -2.47 -9.25 -27.70
N VAL A 389 -1.35 -8.56 -27.45
CA VAL A 389 -0.05 -9.22 -27.31
C VAL A 389 -0.05 -10.18 -26.12
N HIS A 390 -0.70 -9.80 -25.02
CA HIS A 390 -0.92 -10.64 -23.83
C HIS A 390 -1.79 -11.87 -24.14
N GLU A 391 -2.98 -11.67 -24.70
CA GLU A 391 -3.89 -12.77 -25.02
C GLU A 391 -3.32 -13.72 -26.07
N MET A 392 -2.51 -13.21 -27.00
CA MET A 392 -1.81 -14.05 -27.97
C MET A 392 -0.70 -14.87 -27.30
N GLY A 393 -0.10 -14.39 -26.22
CA GLY A 393 0.78 -15.19 -25.36
C GLY A 393 0.05 -16.39 -24.76
N HIS A 394 -1.16 -16.19 -24.20
CA HIS A 394 -2.03 -17.28 -23.74
C HIS A 394 -2.41 -18.24 -24.87
N ALA A 395 -2.76 -17.71 -26.05
CA ALA A 395 -3.09 -18.51 -27.23
C ALA A 395 -1.92 -19.39 -27.70
N LEU A 396 -0.68 -18.94 -27.49
CA LEU A 396 0.54 -19.70 -27.77
C LEU A 396 0.95 -20.65 -26.65
N GLY A 397 0.23 -20.63 -25.52
CA GLY A 397 0.38 -21.55 -24.39
C GLY A 397 0.97 -20.93 -23.13
N LEU A 398 1.37 -19.67 -23.11
CA LEU A 398 1.99 -19.04 -21.92
C LEU A 398 0.97 -18.86 -20.79
N THR A 399 1.43 -19.04 -19.55
CA THR A 399 0.70 -18.59 -18.36
C THR A 399 1.09 -17.16 -18.00
N HIS A 400 0.39 -16.56 -17.04
CA HIS A 400 0.82 -15.29 -16.44
C HIS A 400 2.22 -15.37 -15.84
N ASN A 401 2.90 -14.21 -15.79
CA ASN A 401 4.12 -14.00 -15.02
C ASN A 401 4.04 -12.64 -14.29
N PHE A 402 3.59 -12.66 -13.03
CA PHE A 402 3.41 -11.46 -12.20
C PHE A 402 4.69 -10.94 -11.55
N SER A 403 5.86 -11.45 -11.96
CA SER A 403 7.16 -10.91 -11.54
C SER A 403 7.93 -10.34 -12.72
N GLY A 404 7.28 -10.14 -13.87
CA GLY A 404 7.89 -9.55 -15.06
C GLY A 404 8.47 -8.16 -14.78
N SER A 405 7.73 -7.32 -14.05
CA SER A 405 8.14 -5.97 -13.65
C SER A 405 9.25 -5.93 -12.60
N TYR A 406 9.44 -7.04 -11.88
CA TYR A 406 10.52 -7.21 -10.91
C TYR A 406 11.84 -7.65 -11.58
N ASP A 407 11.75 -8.25 -12.77
CA ASP A 407 12.85 -8.88 -13.48
C ASP A 407 13.72 -7.88 -14.28
N LYS A 408 14.20 -6.83 -13.61
CA LYS A 408 14.95 -5.71 -14.21
C LYS A 408 16.16 -6.16 -15.03
N ASN A 409 16.79 -7.26 -14.62
CA ASN A 409 17.95 -7.84 -15.30
C ASN A 409 17.61 -8.42 -16.69
N ASN A 410 16.33 -8.69 -16.96
CA ASN A 410 15.84 -9.29 -18.20
C ASN A 410 14.81 -8.41 -18.92
N PHE A 411 14.81 -7.08 -18.72
CA PHE A 411 13.93 -6.18 -19.48
C PHE A 411 14.33 -6.07 -20.96
N LEU A 412 15.62 -6.18 -21.28
CA LEU A 412 16.13 -6.00 -22.64
C LEU A 412 16.78 -7.29 -23.15
N PHE A 413 16.63 -7.52 -24.46
CA PHE A 413 17.43 -8.54 -25.13
C PHE A 413 18.90 -8.10 -25.17
N THR A 414 19.83 -9.06 -25.16
CA THR A 414 21.28 -8.77 -25.11
C THR A 414 21.81 -7.97 -26.30
N HIS A 415 21.06 -7.92 -27.41
CA HIS A 415 21.42 -7.20 -28.63
C HIS A 415 20.72 -5.83 -28.74
N GLU A 416 19.82 -5.50 -27.82
CA GLU A 416 19.11 -4.23 -27.80
C GLU A 416 19.95 -3.13 -27.13
N ASN A 417 19.91 -1.93 -27.69
CA ASN A 417 20.47 -0.75 -27.06
C ASN A 417 19.36 0.03 -26.33
N PRO A 418 19.43 0.20 -25.00
CA PRO A 418 18.42 0.92 -24.21
C PRO A 418 18.16 2.36 -24.67
N GLU A 419 19.10 3.01 -25.35
CA GLU A 419 18.94 4.37 -25.86
C GLU A 419 18.08 4.45 -27.14
N THR A 420 17.85 3.31 -27.80
CA THR A 420 17.23 3.25 -29.14
C THR A 420 15.93 2.44 -29.19
N VAL A 421 15.72 1.58 -28.21
CA VAL A 421 14.49 0.78 -28.08
C VAL A 421 13.52 1.51 -27.17
N LYS A 422 12.22 1.34 -27.41
CA LYS A 422 11.21 1.84 -26.47
C LYS A 422 11.51 1.30 -25.06
N PRO A 423 11.40 2.12 -24.00
CA PRO A 423 11.59 1.64 -22.64
C PRO A 423 10.68 0.44 -22.37
N ARG A 424 11.27 -0.66 -21.87
CA ARG A 424 10.54 -1.83 -21.39
C ARG A 424 10.73 -1.90 -19.88
N THR A 425 9.64 -1.93 -19.12
CA THR A 425 9.64 -1.99 -17.65
C THR A 425 9.20 -3.34 -17.08
N SER A 426 9.06 -4.34 -17.96
CA SER A 426 8.78 -5.74 -17.62
C SER A 426 9.53 -6.69 -18.55
N SER A 427 9.98 -7.85 -18.05
CA SER A 427 10.55 -8.91 -18.89
C SER A 427 9.50 -9.70 -19.68
N SER A 428 8.21 -9.54 -19.34
CA SER A 428 7.10 -10.36 -19.80
C SER A 428 5.86 -9.53 -20.12
N VAL A 429 5.24 -9.77 -21.28
CA VAL A 429 3.90 -9.22 -21.59
C VAL A 429 2.80 -9.92 -20.79
N MET A 430 3.11 -11.04 -20.12
CA MET A 430 2.20 -11.80 -19.28
C MET A 430 2.08 -11.25 -17.85
N ASP A 431 2.67 -10.08 -17.57
CA ASP A 431 2.53 -9.33 -16.32
C ASP A 431 1.37 -8.31 -16.41
N TYR A 432 0.75 -8.00 -15.28
CA TYR A 432 -0.32 -7.01 -15.17
C TYR A 432 0.26 -5.67 -14.72
N LEU A 433 0.66 -4.83 -15.67
CA LEU A 433 1.15 -3.49 -15.38
C LEU A 433 -0.01 -2.47 -15.24
N PRO A 434 0.07 -1.50 -14.30
CA PRO A 434 -0.97 -0.47 -14.16
C PRO A 434 -1.14 0.46 -15.37
N MET A 435 -0.08 0.65 -16.16
CA MET A 435 0.00 1.58 -17.29
C MET A 435 0.70 0.93 -18.50
N ASP A 436 0.22 -0.24 -18.89
CA ASP A 436 0.72 -1.04 -20.03
C ASP A 436 0.72 -0.32 -21.40
N ILE A 437 -0.07 0.75 -21.56
CA ILE A 437 -0.12 1.55 -22.80
C ILE A 437 1.21 2.23 -23.16
N TRP A 438 2.15 2.35 -22.22
CA TRP A 438 3.45 2.98 -22.42
C TRP A 438 4.57 1.99 -22.71
N GLU A 439 4.28 0.70 -22.64
CA GLU A 439 5.26 -0.37 -22.83
C GLU A 439 5.53 -0.66 -24.30
N ASP A 440 6.59 -1.42 -24.54
CA ASP A 440 6.80 -2.06 -25.82
C ASP A 440 5.81 -3.22 -25.99
N ASN A 441 4.85 -3.09 -26.93
CA ASN A 441 3.82 -4.09 -27.23
C ASN A 441 4.37 -5.28 -28.04
N ALA A 442 5.44 -5.90 -27.54
CA ALA A 442 6.11 -7.06 -28.12
C ALA A 442 6.52 -8.05 -27.02
N PRO A 443 6.53 -9.37 -27.31
CA PRO A 443 6.96 -10.37 -26.33
C PRO A 443 8.39 -10.08 -25.83
N GLY A 444 8.54 -10.03 -24.51
CA GLY A 444 9.79 -9.69 -23.85
C GLY A 444 10.75 -10.88 -23.71
N PRO A 445 11.95 -10.65 -23.14
CA PRO A 445 12.96 -11.71 -23.00
C PRO A 445 12.49 -12.95 -22.24
N TYR A 446 11.62 -12.81 -21.23
CA TYR A 446 11.02 -13.95 -20.53
C TYR A 446 10.07 -14.72 -21.45
N ASP A 447 9.20 -14.04 -22.19
CA ASP A 447 8.22 -14.69 -23.08
C ASP A 447 8.92 -15.57 -24.12
N ILE A 448 9.99 -15.04 -24.72
CA ILE A 448 10.80 -15.78 -25.70
C ILE A 448 11.54 -16.94 -25.05
N HIS A 449 12.04 -16.78 -23.82
CA HIS A 449 12.64 -17.87 -23.06
C HIS A 449 11.63 -19.00 -22.81
N ALA A 450 10.43 -18.66 -22.32
CA ALA A 450 9.38 -19.62 -22.02
C ALA A 450 8.89 -20.36 -23.27
N ILE A 451 8.68 -19.67 -24.39
CA ILE A 451 8.33 -20.29 -25.68
C ILE A 451 9.45 -21.21 -26.17
N ARG A 452 10.72 -20.80 -26.08
CA ARG A 452 11.86 -21.65 -26.48
C ARG A 452 11.89 -22.93 -25.66
N ALA A 453 11.78 -22.83 -24.34
CA ALA A 453 11.81 -23.97 -23.43
C ALA A 453 10.65 -24.92 -23.73
N ALA A 454 9.43 -24.38 -23.86
CA ALA A 454 8.23 -25.15 -24.11
C ALA A 454 8.24 -25.86 -25.47
N TYR A 455 8.55 -25.17 -26.57
CA TYR A 455 8.43 -25.74 -27.92
C TYR A 455 9.65 -26.56 -28.36
N THR A 456 10.84 -26.22 -27.88
CA THR A 456 12.10 -26.81 -28.38
C THR A 456 12.83 -27.67 -27.36
N GLY A 457 12.34 -27.69 -26.11
CA GLY A 457 13.00 -28.36 -24.99
C GLY A 457 14.30 -27.69 -24.55
N ARG A 458 14.64 -26.49 -25.05
CA ARG A 458 15.92 -25.82 -24.80
C ARG A 458 15.81 -24.72 -23.74
N ILE A 459 16.66 -24.78 -22.74
CA ILE A 459 16.77 -23.79 -21.65
C ILE A 459 18.15 -23.15 -21.64
N GLU A 460 18.23 -21.87 -21.27
CA GLU A 460 19.48 -21.11 -21.26
C GLU A 460 20.26 -21.39 -19.97
N VAL A 461 21.54 -21.77 -20.09
CA VAL A 461 22.42 -21.94 -18.94
C VAL A 461 23.02 -20.58 -18.51
N ASP A 462 23.43 -20.45 -17.25
CA ASP A 462 24.05 -19.24 -16.73
C ASP A 462 25.35 -18.89 -17.48
N ASN A 463 25.69 -17.60 -17.51
CA ASN A 463 26.87 -17.08 -18.21
C ASN A 463 28.18 -17.76 -17.76
N ASN A 464 28.29 -18.16 -16.49
CA ASN A 464 29.48 -18.87 -16.01
C ASN A 464 29.58 -20.28 -16.59
N VAL A 465 28.46 -20.95 -16.81
CA VAL A 465 28.40 -22.27 -17.47
C VAL A 465 28.75 -22.12 -18.95
N GLN A 466 28.22 -21.09 -19.61
CA GLN A 466 28.55 -20.77 -21.00
C GLN A 466 30.07 -20.55 -21.17
N ALA A 467 30.70 -19.81 -20.26
CA ALA A 467 32.14 -19.54 -20.28
C ALA A 467 33.03 -20.78 -20.05
N GLN A 468 32.51 -21.81 -19.37
CA GLN A 468 33.22 -23.08 -19.15
C GLN A 468 33.13 -24.04 -20.34
N ALA A 469 32.17 -23.83 -21.23
CA ALA A 469 31.96 -24.70 -22.38
C ALA A 469 33.03 -24.47 -23.45
N LYS A 470 33.58 -25.56 -23.99
CA LYS A 470 34.56 -25.50 -25.08
C LYS A 470 33.84 -25.42 -26.42
N LYS A 471 34.08 -24.35 -27.17
CA LYS A 471 33.54 -24.20 -28.53
C LYS A 471 33.95 -25.36 -29.45
N LEU A 472 32.99 -25.88 -30.21
CA LEU A 472 33.18 -26.93 -31.21
C LEU A 472 33.37 -26.31 -32.61
N ASP A 473 33.56 -27.15 -33.64
CA ASP A 473 33.66 -26.71 -35.04
C ASP A 473 32.32 -26.16 -35.59
N SER A 474 31.23 -26.30 -34.84
CA SER A 474 29.91 -25.72 -35.11
C SER A 474 29.66 -24.45 -34.26
N GLU A 475 28.44 -23.90 -34.34
CA GLU A 475 28.00 -22.86 -33.37
C GLU A 475 27.80 -23.42 -31.95
N ASP A 476 27.93 -24.74 -31.76
CA ASP A 476 27.72 -25.40 -30.47
C ASP A 476 28.98 -25.42 -29.61
N SER A 477 28.81 -25.75 -28.33
CA SER A 477 29.90 -25.93 -27.38
C SER A 477 29.74 -27.20 -26.56
N GLU A 478 30.84 -27.81 -26.14
CA GLU A 478 30.86 -28.98 -25.25
C GLU A 478 31.11 -28.54 -23.81
N LEU A 479 30.18 -28.85 -22.92
CA LEU A 479 30.33 -28.72 -21.47
C LEU A 479 30.79 -30.06 -20.89
N ASN A 480 31.92 -30.05 -20.19
CA ASN A 480 32.49 -31.25 -19.58
C ASN A 480 32.26 -31.24 -18.06
N LEU A 481 31.44 -32.17 -17.57
CA LEU A 481 31.11 -32.37 -16.15
C LEU A 481 31.76 -33.66 -15.62
N GLY A 482 33.03 -33.89 -15.96
CA GLY A 482 33.78 -35.07 -15.57
C GLY A 482 33.48 -36.27 -16.47
N SER A 483 32.68 -37.23 -16.00
CA SER A 483 32.31 -38.42 -16.78
C SER A 483 31.19 -38.17 -17.78
N ILE A 484 30.51 -37.02 -17.70
CA ILE A 484 29.40 -36.64 -18.58
C ILE A 484 29.83 -35.47 -19.46
N LYS A 485 29.57 -35.61 -20.76
CA LYS A 485 29.76 -34.54 -21.75
C LYS A 485 28.40 -34.13 -22.30
N LEU A 486 28.13 -32.83 -22.31
CA LEU A 486 26.88 -32.25 -22.78
C LEU A 486 27.15 -31.27 -23.91
N THR A 487 26.23 -31.22 -24.88
CA THR A 487 26.29 -30.24 -25.97
C THR A 487 25.39 -29.07 -25.63
N LEU A 488 25.97 -27.87 -25.60
CA LEU A 488 25.25 -26.60 -25.54
C LEU A 488 25.02 -26.10 -26.96
N SER A 489 23.75 -26.12 -27.40
CA SER A 489 23.39 -25.56 -28.69
C SER A 489 23.58 -24.04 -28.71
N GLN A 490 24.18 -23.54 -29.79
CA GLN A 490 24.61 -22.13 -29.92
C GLN A 490 25.53 -21.64 -28.77
N GLY A 491 26.18 -22.57 -28.07
CA GLY A 491 27.02 -22.28 -26.90
C GLY A 491 26.29 -21.87 -25.62
N LYS A 492 24.95 -21.83 -25.62
CA LYS A 492 24.15 -21.33 -24.48
C LYS A 492 22.93 -22.16 -24.08
N TYR A 493 22.45 -23.04 -24.94
CA TYR A 493 21.18 -23.74 -24.71
C TYR A 493 21.37 -25.24 -24.47
N LEU A 494 20.87 -25.72 -23.33
CA LEU A 494 20.86 -27.14 -22.97
C LEU A 494 19.45 -27.72 -23.14
N HIS A 495 19.33 -28.98 -23.58
CA HIS A 495 18.05 -29.64 -23.70
C HIS A 495 17.58 -30.20 -22.34
N ILE A 496 16.29 -30.03 -22.01
CA ILE A 496 15.68 -30.44 -20.73
C ILE A 496 15.86 -31.94 -20.44
N GLU A 497 15.76 -32.79 -21.47
CA GLU A 497 16.02 -34.24 -21.30
C GLU A 497 17.48 -34.57 -20.94
N ASP A 498 18.44 -33.77 -21.39
CA ASP A 498 19.83 -33.95 -20.98
C ASP A 498 20.04 -33.50 -19.54
N TYR A 499 19.30 -32.48 -19.11
CA TYR A 499 19.19 -32.10 -17.69
C TYR A 499 18.69 -33.28 -16.84
N LYS A 500 17.61 -33.95 -17.26
CA LYS A 500 17.07 -35.13 -16.56
C LYS A 500 18.09 -36.27 -16.46
N LYS A 501 18.83 -36.55 -17.54
CA LYS A 501 19.88 -37.59 -17.56
C LYS A 501 21.03 -37.28 -16.62
N VAL A 502 21.52 -36.03 -16.61
CA VAL A 502 22.64 -35.59 -15.76
C VAL A 502 22.30 -35.77 -14.29
N LEU A 503 21.05 -35.46 -13.94
CA LEU A 503 20.57 -35.54 -12.57
C LEU A 503 20.16 -36.96 -12.14
N GLY A 504 20.12 -37.92 -13.07
CA GLY A 504 19.75 -39.31 -12.79
C GLY A 504 18.33 -39.45 -12.23
N LEU A 505 17.41 -38.54 -12.58
CA LEU A 505 16.07 -38.48 -11.97
C LEU A 505 15.16 -39.60 -12.50
N SER A 506 14.61 -40.38 -11.58
CA SER A 506 13.57 -41.37 -11.84
C SER A 506 12.21 -40.73 -12.10
N SER A 507 11.83 -39.77 -11.27
CA SER A 507 10.62 -38.97 -11.42
C SER A 507 11.01 -37.50 -11.54
N TRP A 508 10.19 -36.73 -12.24
CA TRP A 508 10.32 -35.29 -12.12
C TRP A 508 10.01 -34.86 -10.67
N LEU A 509 9.22 -35.60 -9.87
CA LEU A 509 8.84 -35.15 -8.51
C LEU A 509 10.06 -34.97 -7.62
N ASP A 510 11.13 -35.69 -7.95
CA ASP A 510 12.45 -35.56 -7.35
C ASP A 510 13.17 -34.27 -7.77
N PHE A 511 12.53 -33.36 -8.52
CA PHE A 511 13.08 -32.07 -8.97
C PHE A 511 12.63 -30.92 -8.04
N ASP A 512 13.46 -30.55 -7.07
CA ASP A 512 13.39 -29.33 -6.25
C ASP A 512 14.26 -28.17 -6.85
N SER A 513 14.75 -27.23 -6.04
CA SER A 513 15.64 -26.14 -6.47
C SER A 513 17.15 -26.42 -6.31
N ASN A 514 17.57 -27.41 -5.52
CA ASN A 514 18.98 -27.70 -5.23
C ASN A 514 19.83 -28.10 -6.45
N TRP A 515 19.24 -28.66 -7.51
CA TRP A 515 19.94 -29.01 -8.76
C TRP A 515 20.41 -27.81 -9.57
N ALA A 516 19.90 -26.59 -9.29
CA ALA A 516 20.45 -25.37 -9.86
C ALA A 516 21.95 -25.21 -9.51
N GLN A 517 22.46 -25.92 -8.50
CA GLN A 517 23.88 -25.96 -8.16
C GLN A 517 24.72 -26.86 -9.08
N VAL A 518 24.10 -27.80 -9.81
CA VAL A 518 24.81 -28.75 -10.70
C VAL A 518 25.06 -28.12 -12.07
N ILE A 519 24.02 -27.57 -12.69
CA ILE A 519 24.12 -26.77 -13.92
C ILE A 519 23.26 -25.52 -13.74
N PRO A 520 23.84 -24.42 -13.24
CA PRO A 520 23.09 -23.17 -13.07
C PRO A 520 22.43 -22.73 -14.37
N LEU A 521 21.12 -22.47 -14.30
CA LEU A 521 20.34 -21.89 -15.39
C LEU A 521 20.39 -20.37 -15.32
N LYS A 522 20.21 -19.71 -16.47
CA LYS A 522 19.99 -18.27 -16.47
C LYS A 522 18.72 -17.96 -15.68
N LYS A 523 18.82 -17.00 -14.77
CA LYS A 523 17.70 -16.61 -13.92
C LYS A 523 16.74 -15.70 -14.69
N TYR A 524 15.48 -16.11 -14.73
CA TYR A 524 14.34 -15.28 -15.07
C TYR A 524 13.39 -15.30 -13.88
N GLU A 525 12.80 -14.16 -13.53
CA GLU A 525 11.78 -14.17 -12.47
C GLU A 525 10.47 -14.70 -13.05
N TYR A 526 9.83 -15.62 -12.32
CA TYR A 526 8.58 -16.24 -12.76
C TYR A 526 7.61 -16.41 -11.60
N CYS A 527 6.43 -15.78 -11.71
CA CYS A 527 5.37 -15.97 -10.75
C CYS A 527 4.00 -16.26 -11.39
N PRO A 528 3.42 -17.46 -11.14
CA PRO A 528 2.15 -17.87 -11.73
C PRO A 528 0.92 -17.42 -10.94
N ASP A 529 -0.28 -17.61 -11.51
CA ASP A 529 -1.58 -17.32 -10.89
C ASP A 529 -1.76 -17.90 -9.48
N SER A 530 -1.23 -19.10 -9.25
CA SER A 530 -1.35 -19.80 -7.97
C SER A 530 -0.51 -19.18 -6.84
N GLU A 531 0.38 -18.23 -7.16
CA GLU A 531 1.33 -17.63 -6.22
C GLU A 531 1.19 -16.12 -6.07
N VAL A 532 0.20 -15.52 -6.73
CA VAL A 532 -0.14 -14.11 -6.53
C VAL A 532 -0.42 -13.87 -5.04
N TYR A 533 0.18 -12.80 -4.50
CA TYR A 533 0.13 -12.43 -3.09
C TYR A 533 0.82 -13.41 -2.13
N ARG A 534 1.48 -14.47 -2.62
CA ARG A 534 2.33 -15.32 -1.79
C ARG A 534 3.63 -14.62 -1.41
N TYR A 535 4.17 -13.82 -2.33
CA TYR A 535 5.37 -13.00 -2.13
C TYR A 535 5.05 -11.55 -2.46
N PRO A 536 5.67 -10.57 -1.79
CA PRO A 536 5.37 -9.15 -2.01
C PRO A 536 5.85 -8.63 -3.37
N THR A 537 6.72 -9.36 -4.07
CA THR A 537 7.21 -9.07 -5.44
C THR A 537 6.46 -9.87 -6.51
N CYS A 538 5.32 -10.46 -6.16
CA CYS A 538 4.43 -11.15 -7.06
C CYS A 538 2.97 -10.77 -6.76
N ASN A 539 2.56 -9.59 -7.24
CA ASN A 539 1.16 -9.20 -7.20
C ASN A 539 0.68 -8.73 -8.57
N ARG A 540 -0.62 -8.55 -8.69
CA ARG A 540 -1.22 -7.94 -9.87
C ARG A 540 -1.16 -6.43 -9.73
N PHE A 541 -0.83 -5.73 -10.81
CA PHE A 541 -0.84 -4.26 -10.85
C PHE A 541 0.14 -3.60 -9.86
N ASP A 542 1.19 -4.30 -9.46
CA ASP A 542 2.40 -3.68 -8.93
C ASP A 542 3.41 -3.47 -10.07
N TYR A 543 4.44 -2.67 -9.80
CA TYR A 543 5.52 -2.41 -10.76
C TYR A 543 6.74 -1.83 -10.05
N GLY A 544 7.93 -2.22 -10.51
CA GLY A 544 9.21 -1.77 -9.98
C GLY A 544 10.25 -2.89 -10.02
N GLY A 545 11.47 -2.57 -10.43
CA GLY A 545 12.54 -3.55 -10.60
C GLY A 545 13.29 -3.89 -9.31
N SER A 546 12.76 -3.48 -8.15
CA SER A 546 13.29 -3.79 -6.82
C SER A 546 12.17 -3.70 -5.76
N PRO A 547 12.32 -4.36 -4.59
CA PRO A 547 11.37 -4.21 -3.48
C PRO A 547 11.10 -2.74 -3.12
N THR A 548 12.14 -1.91 -3.09
CA THR A 548 12.04 -0.48 -2.79
C THR A 548 11.21 0.25 -3.86
N GLU A 549 11.51 0.04 -5.14
CA GLU A 549 10.79 0.69 -6.25
C GLU A 549 9.29 0.32 -6.23
N ILE A 550 8.94 -0.94 -5.91
CA ILE A 550 7.55 -1.39 -5.79
C ILE A 550 6.80 -0.62 -4.69
N VAL A 551 7.37 -0.55 -3.48
CA VAL A 551 6.72 0.15 -2.37
C VAL A 551 6.59 1.66 -2.64
N GLU A 552 7.63 2.29 -3.19
CA GLU A 552 7.60 3.71 -3.56
C GLU A 552 6.50 3.99 -4.61
N ASN A 553 6.36 3.12 -5.61
CA ASN A 553 5.31 3.21 -6.61
C ASN A 553 3.90 3.03 -6.01
N MET A 554 3.72 2.08 -5.09
CA MET A 554 2.44 1.92 -4.37
C MET A 554 2.07 3.16 -3.55
N ILE A 555 3.04 3.76 -2.86
CA ILE A 555 2.84 4.98 -2.06
C ILE A 555 2.49 6.16 -2.98
N LYS A 556 3.22 6.32 -4.08
CA LYS A 556 2.98 7.36 -5.08
C LYS A 556 1.56 7.25 -5.66
N ASP A 557 1.11 6.03 -5.95
CA ASP A 557 -0.23 5.78 -6.47
C ASP A 557 -1.32 6.10 -5.44
N TYR A 558 -1.11 5.72 -4.18
CA TYR A 558 -2.00 6.10 -3.08
C TYR A 558 -2.14 7.63 -2.95
N GLN A 559 -1.03 8.37 -3.01
CA GLN A 559 -1.02 9.82 -2.90
C GLN A 559 -1.67 10.49 -4.11
N ALA A 560 -1.25 10.11 -5.32
CA ALA A 560 -1.76 10.68 -6.56
C ALA A 560 -3.28 10.46 -6.72
N PHE A 561 -3.78 9.29 -6.35
CA PHE A 561 -5.19 8.94 -6.56
C PHE A 561 -6.14 9.49 -5.49
N TYR A 562 -5.67 10.30 -4.54
CA TYR A 562 -6.52 10.95 -3.55
C TYR A 562 -7.69 11.72 -4.20
N LEU A 563 -7.42 12.50 -5.26
CA LEU A 563 -8.46 13.24 -5.99
C LEU A 563 -9.53 12.34 -6.61
N LEU A 564 -9.15 11.15 -7.06
CA LEU A 564 -10.05 10.20 -7.72
C LEU A 564 -10.88 9.41 -6.71
N ASN A 565 -10.29 9.10 -5.54
CA ASN A 565 -10.91 8.23 -4.56
C ASN A 565 -11.75 9.01 -3.54
N ASN A 566 -11.33 10.22 -3.17
CA ASN A 566 -11.87 10.98 -2.04
C ASN A 566 -12.81 12.13 -2.44
N PHE A 567 -12.99 12.40 -3.73
CA PHE A 567 -13.96 13.38 -4.24
C PHE A 567 -15.00 12.71 -5.12
N PRO A 568 -16.26 13.19 -5.15
CA PRO A 568 -17.35 12.50 -5.84
C PRO A 568 -17.11 12.28 -7.34
N ASP A 569 -16.39 13.19 -8.03
CA ASP A 569 -16.29 13.20 -9.50
C ASP A 569 -17.72 13.09 -10.11
N GLN A 570 -17.89 12.31 -11.19
CA GLN A 570 -19.18 12.05 -11.84
C GLN A 570 -19.95 10.87 -11.21
N ARG A 571 -19.58 10.43 -10.01
CA ARG A 571 -20.23 9.28 -9.38
C ARG A 571 -21.63 9.61 -8.91
N LEU A 572 -22.61 8.86 -9.42
CA LEU A 572 -24.00 8.90 -8.95
C LEU A 572 -24.12 8.52 -7.48
N ARG A 573 -23.22 7.64 -7.01
CA ARG A 573 -23.16 7.17 -5.63
C ARG A 573 -21.82 7.54 -5.00
N PHE A 574 -21.86 8.41 -3.99
CA PHE A 574 -20.70 8.84 -3.20
C PHE A 574 -21.12 9.24 -1.78
N GLU A 575 -21.70 8.27 -1.07
CA GLU A 575 -22.28 8.46 0.26
C GLU A 575 -21.40 7.83 1.34
N TRP A 576 -21.53 8.34 2.57
CA TRP A 576 -20.70 7.91 3.71
C TRP A 576 -20.88 6.43 4.08
N TRP A 577 -22.00 5.80 3.72
CA TRP A 577 -22.23 4.37 3.95
C TRP A 577 -21.65 3.47 2.85
N GLU A 578 -21.16 4.03 1.73
CA GLU A 578 -20.63 3.28 0.59
C GLU A 578 -19.10 3.19 0.61
N ASN A 579 -18.56 2.94 1.79
CA ASN A 579 -17.11 2.92 2.02
C ASN A 579 -16.48 1.53 1.80
N GLY A 580 -17.25 0.48 1.52
CA GLY A 580 -16.71 -0.88 1.43
C GLY A 580 -15.64 -1.08 0.35
N SER A 581 -15.88 -0.60 -0.87
CA SER A 581 -14.89 -0.64 -1.95
C SER A 581 -13.66 0.25 -1.66
N TYR A 582 -13.83 1.33 -0.89
CA TYR A 582 -12.72 2.21 -0.47
C TYR A 582 -11.86 1.52 0.58
N ILE A 583 -12.48 0.99 1.64
CA ILE A 583 -11.82 0.24 2.71
C ILE A 583 -11.12 -1.00 2.16
N GLY A 584 -11.77 -1.76 1.27
CA GLY A 584 -11.15 -2.92 0.61
C GLY A 584 -9.86 -2.54 -0.14
N ARG A 585 -9.88 -1.42 -0.88
CA ARG A 585 -8.67 -0.90 -1.55
C ARG A 585 -7.58 -0.54 -0.54
N LEU A 586 -7.92 0.13 0.56
CA LEU A 586 -6.95 0.49 1.61
C LEU A 586 -6.29 -0.76 2.20
N PHE A 587 -7.07 -1.79 2.54
CA PHE A 587 -6.51 -3.05 3.02
C PHE A 587 -5.59 -3.69 1.98
N THR A 588 -6.00 -3.80 0.70
CA THR A 588 -5.13 -4.37 -0.35
C THR A 588 -3.81 -3.60 -0.47
N THR A 589 -3.86 -2.27 -0.59
CA THR A 589 -2.64 -1.45 -0.76
C THR A 589 -1.76 -1.48 0.49
N PHE A 590 -2.34 -1.28 1.68
CA PHE A 590 -1.56 -1.17 2.91
C PHE A 590 -1.01 -2.53 3.35
N GLN A 591 -1.75 -3.62 3.15
CA GLN A 591 -1.21 -4.96 3.43
C GLN A 591 -0.08 -5.32 2.48
N ASN A 592 -0.17 -4.99 1.18
CA ASN A 592 0.92 -5.25 0.24
C ASN A 592 2.19 -4.45 0.58
N ILE A 593 2.07 -3.21 1.04
CA ILE A 593 3.21 -2.43 1.54
C ILE A 593 3.80 -3.08 2.82
N ARG A 594 2.94 -3.46 3.77
CA ARG A 594 3.35 -4.09 5.03
C ARG A 594 4.01 -5.46 4.81
N HIS A 595 3.60 -6.19 3.78
CA HIS A 595 4.07 -7.53 3.43
C HIS A 595 5.60 -7.58 3.27
N PHE A 596 6.25 -6.51 2.78
CA PHE A 596 7.71 -6.43 2.70
C PHE A 596 8.42 -6.52 4.06
N MET A 597 7.78 -6.07 5.14
CA MET A 597 8.31 -6.24 6.50
C MET A 597 8.31 -7.71 6.91
N ASP A 598 7.21 -8.43 6.68
CA ASP A 598 7.09 -9.86 6.99
C ASP A 598 8.09 -10.70 6.17
N GLU A 599 8.22 -10.41 4.87
CA GLU A 599 9.19 -11.06 3.98
C GLU A 599 10.64 -10.77 4.41
N THR A 600 10.95 -9.55 4.87
CA THR A 600 12.28 -9.21 5.42
C THR A 600 12.61 -10.12 6.61
N ILE A 601 11.70 -10.21 7.58
CA ILE A 601 11.90 -11.03 8.78
C ILE A 601 12.01 -12.52 8.41
N PHE A 602 11.16 -12.99 7.50
CA PHE A 602 11.19 -14.36 7.01
C PHE A 602 12.55 -14.71 6.36
N ARG A 603 13.09 -13.82 5.52
CA ARG A 603 14.43 -13.98 4.92
C ARG A 603 15.53 -14.08 5.97
N LEU A 604 15.51 -13.19 6.97
CA LEU A 604 16.48 -13.22 8.06
C LEU A 604 16.45 -14.55 8.83
N PHE A 605 15.25 -15.08 9.11
CA PHE A 605 15.09 -16.39 9.76
C PHE A 605 15.66 -17.55 8.94
N ASN A 606 15.55 -17.47 7.61
CA ASN A 606 16.12 -18.45 6.69
C ASN A 606 17.62 -18.24 6.41
N ASN A 607 18.28 -17.39 7.20
CA ASN A 607 19.70 -17.04 7.07
C ASN A 607 20.05 -16.29 5.77
N ASP A 608 19.08 -15.69 5.08
CA ASP A 608 19.34 -14.83 3.93
C ASP A 608 19.74 -13.43 4.41
N VAL A 609 20.96 -13.02 4.05
CA VAL A 609 21.54 -11.69 4.36
C VAL A 609 22.05 -11.01 3.08
N SER A 610 21.45 -11.36 1.94
CA SER A 610 21.78 -10.84 0.61
C SER A 610 21.39 -9.36 0.44
N GLU A 611 21.88 -8.76 -0.66
CA GLU A 611 21.44 -7.41 -1.09
C GLU A 611 19.93 -7.34 -1.32
N ILE A 612 19.30 -8.45 -1.74
CA ILE A 612 17.85 -8.54 -1.89
C ILE A 612 17.17 -8.37 -0.52
N THR A 613 17.69 -9.01 0.54
CA THR A 613 17.16 -8.84 1.90
C THR A 613 17.35 -7.42 2.41
N ILE A 614 18.46 -6.77 2.07
CA ILE A 614 18.70 -5.35 2.37
C ILE A 614 17.63 -4.47 1.72
N ASP A 615 17.29 -4.73 0.45
CA ASP A 615 16.30 -3.91 -0.24
C ASP A 615 14.87 -4.16 0.27
N HIS A 616 14.53 -5.40 0.67
CA HIS A 616 13.28 -5.67 1.39
C HIS A 616 13.20 -4.91 2.73
N ALA A 617 14.29 -4.87 3.50
CA ALA A 617 14.34 -4.11 4.75
C ALA A 617 14.17 -2.61 4.52
N ARG A 618 14.74 -2.07 3.43
CA ARG A 618 14.53 -0.68 3.01
C ARG A 618 13.08 -0.42 2.61
N ALA A 619 12.49 -1.30 1.80
CA ALA A 619 11.07 -1.23 1.41
C ALA A 619 10.15 -1.27 2.65
N ALA A 620 10.44 -2.14 3.62
CA ALA A 620 9.72 -2.22 4.89
C ALA A 620 9.81 -0.92 5.71
N PHE A 621 11.00 -0.31 5.78
CA PHE A 621 11.22 0.96 6.45
C PHE A 621 10.48 2.12 5.76
N ILE A 622 10.49 2.18 4.42
CA ILE A 622 9.71 3.16 3.65
C ILE A 622 8.21 2.96 3.91
N GLY A 623 7.73 1.71 3.93
CA GLY A 623 6.35 1.38 4.28
C GLY A 623 5.97 1.83 5.69
N MET A 624 6.87 1.67 6.67
CA MET A 624 6.70 2.18 8.04
C MET A 624 6.54 3.71 8.04
N GLN A 625 7.47 4.42 7.39
CA GLN A 625 7.42 5.88 7.27
C GLN A 625 6.14 6.35 6.59
N PHE A 626 5.68 5.63 5.57
CA PHE A 626 4.42 5.88 4.92
C PHE A 626 3.23 5.77 5.88
N PHE A 627 3.09 4.66 6.62
CA PHE A 627 1.99 4.52 7.58
C PHE A 627 2.03 5.60 8.67
N HIS A 628 3.22 5.95 9.17
CA HIS A 628 3.37 7.08 10.08
C HIS A 628 2.92 8.39 9.45
N SER A 629 3.27 8.66 8.19
CA SER A 629 2.85 9.87 7.48
C SER A 629 1.34 9.93 7.28
N VAL A 630 0.67 8.80 7.04
CA VAL A 630 -0.80 8.73 6.94
C VAL A 630 -1.44 9.11 8.27
N VAL A 631 -1.01 8.49 9.38
CA VAL A 631 -1.56 8.79 10.72
C VAL A 631 -1.30 10.25 11.12
N ARG A 632 -0.11 10.76 10.80
CA ARG A 632 0.35 12.10 11.16
C ARG A 632 0.01 13.18 10.12
N THR A 633 -0.80 12.85 9.11
CA THR A 633 -1.15 13.80 8.03
C THR A 633 -1.84 15.03 8.61
N PRO A 634 -1.34 16.24 8.33
CA PRO A 634 -1.90 17.48 8.82
C PRO A 634 -3.30 17.75 8.24
N GLU A 635 -4.13 18.43 9.02
CA GLU A 635 -5.51 18.74 8.68
C GLU A 635 -5.59 19.79 7.57
N ALA A 636 -6.40 19.52 6.55
CA ALA A 636 -6.71 20.49 5.51
C ALA A 636 -7.67 21.58 6.03
N ASP A 637 -7.67 22.75 5.39
CA ASP A 637 -8.58 23.83 5.77
C ASP A 637 -10.02 23.47 5.43
N TYR A 638 -11.00 24.08 6.09
CA TYR A 638 -12.43 23.81 5.85
C TYR A 638 -12.93 24.44 4.53
N THR A 639 -12.26 24.12 3.43
CA THR A 639 -12.64 24.44 2.07
C THR A 639 -12.87 23.14 1.31
N THR A 640 -13.58 23.19 0.19
CA THR A 640 -13.79 22.02 -0.69
C THR A 640 -12.95 22.10 -1.96
N ASN A 641 -12.16 23.18 -2.11
CA ASN A 641 -11.22 23.32 -3.20
C ASN A 641 -10.04 22.36 -2.97
N PRO A 642 -9.82 21.37 -3.86
CA PRO A 642 -8.77 20.39 -3.64
C PRO A 642 -7.35 20.98 -3.63
N LEU A 643 -7.12 22.16 -4.22
CA LEU A 643 -5.79 22.78 -4.26
C LEU A 643 -5.34 23.32 -2.90
N ASP A 644 -6.27 23.74 -2.05
CA ASP A 644 -5.98 24.34 -0.72
C ASP A 644 -5.34 23.35 0.25
N ARG A 645 -5.35 22.06 -0.12
CA ARG A 645 -4.73 20.99 0.64
C ARG A 645 -3.21 20.99 0.51
N PHE A 646 -2.62 21.64 -0.50
CA PHE A 646 -1.17 21.73 -0.63
C PHE A 646 -0.64 22.93 0.15
N ALA A 647 0.44 22.71 0.90
CA ALA A 647 1.15 23.72 1.65
C ALA A 647 2.64 23.66 1.31
N SER A 648 3.38 24.72 1.65
CA SER A 648 4.82 24.79 1.40
C SER A 648 5.58 25.16 2.68
N LEU A 649 6.80 24.65 2.81
CA LEU A 649 7.71 24.91 3.91
C LEU A 649 9.07 25.33 3.35
N GLU A 650 9.62 26.43 3.84
CA GLU A 650 11.01 26.82 3.58
C GLU A 650 11.93 26.10 4.58
N LEU A 651 12.92 25.38 4.05
CA LEU A 651 13.95 24.68 4.82
C LEU A 651 15.04 25.66 5.26
N SER A 652 15.83 25.27 6.27
CA SER A 652 16.94 26.06 6.79
C SER A 652 18.01 26.42 5.75
N ASP A 653 18.11 25.63 4.68
CA ASP A 653 19.01 25.88 3.55
C ASP A 653 18.40 26.72 2.42
N GLY A 654 17.22 27.30 2.64
CA GLY A 654 16.52 28.19 1.69
C GLY A 654 15.74 27.46 0.60
N ARG A 655 15.70 26.12 0.58
CA ARG A 655 14.85 25.38 -0.36
C ARG A 655 13.40 25.37 0.12
N THR A 656 12.46 25.52 -0.81
CA THR A 656 11.03 25.32 -0.49
C THR A 656 10.59 23.92 -0.89
N VAL A 657 9.93 23.22 0.04
CA VAL A 657 9.29 21.92 -0.21
C VAL A 657 7.78 22.04 -0.13
N VAL A 658 7.08 21.31 -1.00
CA VAL A 658 5.62 21.21 -0.99
C VAL A 658 5.21 19.93 -0.29
N PHE A 659 4.17 20.01 0.52
CA PHE A 659 3.56 18.88 1.20
C PHE A 659 2.04 18.95 1.17
N GLU A 660 1.40 17.82 1.47
CA GLU A 660 -0.05 17.66 1.39
C GLU A 660 -0.68 17.59 2.79
N LYS A 661 -1.72 18.40 3.00
CA LYS A 661 -2.71 18.31 4.09
C LYS A 661 -3.93 17.52 3.58
N LYS A 662 -4.66 16.84 4.46
CA LYS A 662 -5.90 16.12 4.08
C LYS A 662 -6.97 16.31 5.13
N TRP A 663 -8.23 16.22 4.71
CA TRP A 663 -9.37 16.25 5.62
C TRP A 663 -9.44 14.94 6.40
N SER A 664 -9.44 15.01 7.73
CA SER A 664 -9.56 13.80 8.54
C SER A 664 -10.99 13.25 8.50
N ASN A 665 -11.99 14.13 8.64
CA ASN A 665 -13.41 13.75 8.63
C ASN A 665 -14.04 13.89 7.23
N ASP A 666 -15.12 13.14 7.03
CA ASP A 666 -16.01 13.31 5.88
C ASP A 666 -16.68 14.69 5.90
N ILE A 667 -16.71 15.37 4.74
CA ILE A 667 -17.46 16.61 4.53
C ILE A 667 -18.75 16.28 3.79
N LEU A 668 -19.88 16.56 4.43
CA LEU A 668 -21.21 16.31 3.88
C LEU A 668 -21.69 17.46 3.00
N GLN A 669 -22.35 17.11 1.89
CA GLN A 669 -22.99 18.10 1.03
C GLN A 669 -24.17 18.78 1.73
N ALA A 670 -24.22 20.12 1.67
CA ALA A 670 -25.31 20.89 2.24
C ALA A 670 -26.68 20.50 1.63
N GLY A 671 -27.61 20.04 2.47
CA GLY A 671 -28.96 19.66 2.07
C GLY A 671 -29.09 18.28 1.40
N GLY A 672 -28.01 17.50 1.30
CA GLY A 672 -28.04 16.11 0.84
C GLY A 672 -28.18 15.12 2.01
N GLN A 673 -29.00 14.08 1.85
CA GLN A 673 -29.11 13.01 2.86
C GLN A 673 -27.90 12.05 2.76
N GLY A 674 -26.72 12.51 3.21
CA GLY A 674 -25.52 11.67 3.40
C GLY A 674 -24.56 11.54 2.21
N ARG A 675 -24.72 12.34 1.15
CA ARG A 675 -23.73 12.47 0.07
C ARG A 675 -22.53 13.27 0.55
N LEU A 676 -21.32 12.81 0.21
CA LEU A 676 -20.07 13.46 0.56
C LEU A 676 -19.65 14.48 -0.52
N GLU A 677 -19.12 15.62 -0.09
CA GLU A 677 -18.31 16.52 -0.92
C GLU A 677 -16.84 16.08 -0.92
N VAL A 678 -16.36 15.64 0.25
CA VAL A 678 -15.02 15.08 0.45
C VAL A 678 -15.13 13.89 1.39
N ARG A 679 -14.50 12.76 1.03
CA ARG A 679 -14.28 11.64 1.94
C ARG A 679 -12.99 11.88 2.72
N GLY A 680 -13.09 11.89 4.04
CA GLY A 680 -11.97 12.05 4.94
C GLY A 680 -11.03 10.84 4.96
N ILE A 681 -9.87 11.00 5.59
CA ILE A 681 -8.86 9.94 5.73
C ILE A 681 -8.85 9.27 7.11
N GLU A 682 -9.89 9.43 7.92
CA GLU A 682 -10.00 8.79 9.25
C GLU A 682 -9.80 7.26 9.16
N LEU A 683 -10.42 6.63 8.16
CA LEU A 683 -10.30 5.20 7.90
C LEU A 683 -8.87 4.81 7.47
N ASP A 684 -8.22 5.64 6.65
CA ASP A 684 -6.81 5.46 6.26
C ASP A 684 -5.90 5.49 7.49
N LYS A 685 -6.08 6.49 8.36
CA LYS A 685 -5.33 6.62 9.63
C LYS A 685 -5.53 5.39 10.52
N ALA A 686 -6.78 4.93 10.66
CA ALA A 686 -7.10 3.74 11.43
C ALA A 686 -6.44 2.47 10.85
N ILE A 687 -6.53 2.24 9.54
CA ILE A 687 -5.95 1.06 8.89
C ILE A 687 -4.41 1.13 8.89
N ALA A 688 -3.81 2.31 8.74
CA ALA A 688 -2.36 2.51 8.90
C ALA A 688 -1.91 2.17 10.34
N MET A 689 -2.66 2.60 11.36
CA MET A 689 -2.39 2.24 12.76
C MET A 689 -2.51 0.73 13.02
N LEU A 690 -3.46 0.06 12.35
CA LEU A 690 -3.54 -1.40 12.33
C LEU A 690 -2.30 -2.01 11.67
N MET A 691 -1.85 -1.52 10.51
CA MET A 691 -0.62 -2.00 9.87
C MET A 691 0.61 -1.79 10.74
N LEU A 692 0.69 -0.71 11.52
CA LEU A 692 1.80 -0.45 12.45
C LEU A 692 1.85 -1.45 13.61
N THR A 693 0.70 -1.86 14.13
CA THR A 693 0.62 -2.65 15.38
C THR A 693 0.39 -4.13 15.18
N GLN A 694 -0.24 -4.54 14.08
CA GLN A 694 -0.57 -5.94 13.82
C GLN A 694 0.67 -6.80 13.69
N ARG A 695 0.60 -8.04 14.21
CA ARG A 695 1.69 -9.01 14.15
C ARG A 695 1.54 -10.05 13.05
N ARG A 696 0.38 -10.13 12.39
CA ARG A 696 0.10 -11.09 11.31
C ARG A 696 -0.71 -10.44 10.21
N LEU A 697 -0.41 -10.78 8.96
CA LEU A 697 -1.20 -10.42 7.79
C LEU A 697 -2.10 -11.55 7.28
N GLY A 698 -1.93 -12.79 7.77
CA GLY A 698 -2.70 -13.93 7.29
C GLY A 698 -2.15 -14.57 6.01
N VAL A 699 -0.88 -14.31 5.69
CA VAL A 699 -0.18 -14.93 4.56
C VAL A 699 0.35 -16.30 5.02
N PRO A 700 -0.13 -17.41 4.44
CA PRO A 700 0.19 -18.75 4.94
C PRO A 700 1.69 -19.05 5.07
N GLU A 701 2.50 -18.58 4.12
CA GLU A 701 3.95 -18.81 4.08
C GLU A 701 4.66 -18.36 5.37
N TYR A 702 4.29 -17.17 5.88
CA TYR A 702 4.89 -16.59 7.09
C TYR A 702 4.25 -17.13 8.37
N ASP A 703 2.93 -17.32 8.37
CA ASP A 703 2.19 -17.80 9.53
C ASP A 703 2.63 -19.22 9.92
N HIS A 704 2.86 -20.12 8.95
CA HIS A 704 3.37 -21.47 9.20
C HIS A 704 4.77 -21.49 9.83
N ARG A 705 5.53 -20.41 9.65
CA ARG A 705 6.90 -20.25 10.14
C ARG A 705 6.97 -19.39 11.40
N ASN A 706 5.81 -19.05 11.97
CA ASN A 706 5.67 -18.19 13.15
C ASN A 706 6.38 -16.83 13.00
N VAL A 707 6.37 -16.26 11.81
CA VAL A 707 6.73 -14.85 11.61
C VAL A 707 5.55 -14.02 12.14
N ARG A 708 5.65 -13.59 13.40
CA ARG A 708 4.58 -12.89 14.13
C ARG A 708 5.09 -11.59 14.74
N MET A 709 5.60 -10.68 13.90
CA MET A 709 6.24 -9.44 14.30
C MET A 709 5.38 -8.23 13.93
N SER A 710 5.34 -7.22 14.78
CA SER A 710 4.80 -5.89 14.47
C SER A 710 5.92 -4.92 14.08
N TYR A 711 5.57 -3.70 13.66
CA TYR A 711 6.60 -2.70 13.40
C TYR A 711 7.44 -2.35 14.63
N PRO A 712 6.93 -2.32 15.88
CA PRO A 712 7.80 -2.23 17.06
C PRO A 712 8.91 -3.30 17.14
N ASP A 713 8.65 -4.55 16.74
CA ASP A 713 9.71 -5.56 16.66
C ASP A 713 10.73 -5.20 15.57
N PHE A 714 10.24 -4.80 14.39
CA PHE A 714 11.09 -4.34 13.28
C PHE A 714 11.93 -3.11 13.66
N GLU A 715 11.33 -2.12 14.31
CA GLU A 715 11.98 -0.92 14.85
C GLU A 715 13.05 -1.31 15.86
N ARG A 716 12.78 -2.24 16.77
CA ARG A 716 13.80 -2.72 17.71
C ARG A 716 14.93 -3.45 17.00
N ILE A 717 14.64 -4.26 15.99
CA ILE A 717 15.64 -4.99 15.21
C ILE A 717 16.57 -4.03 14.46
N PHE A 718 16.02 -2.98 13.86
CA PHE A 718 16.74 -2.14 12.91
C PHE A 718 17.11 -0.73 13.41
N LEU A 719 16.51 -0.24 14.49
CA LEU A 719 16.72 1.11 15.05
C LEU A 719 17.34 1.12 16.46
N SER A 720 17.50 -0.03 17.12
CA SER A 720 17.94 -0.12 18.53
C SER A 720 19.26 0.57 18.87
N GLN A 721 20.16 0.78 17.90
CA GLN A 721 21.42 1.48 18.14
C GLN A 721 21.25 3.00 18.37
N ASN A 722 20.12 3.56 17.93
CA ASN A 722 19.83 5.00 17.98
C ASN A 722 18.74 5.36 19.00
N ILE A 723 18.34 4.38 19.82
CA ILE A 723 17.22 4.50 20.74
C ILE A 723 17.66 4.03 22.13
N SER A 724 17.38 4.83 23.16
CA SER A 724 17.80 4.54 24.54
C SER A 724 16.83 3.60 25.24
N THR A 725 15.53 3.72 24.96
CA THR A 725 14.47 2.90 25.57
C THR A 725 13.42 2.49 24.53
N ASN A 726 12.76 1.35 24.74
CA ASN A 726 11.70 0.89 23.83
C ASN A 726 10.50 1.87 23.74
N THR A 727 10.34 2.79 24.70
CA THR A 727 9.33 3.85 24.67
C THR A 727 9.63 5.01 23.74
N GLU A 728 10.84 5.04 23.18
CA GLU A 728 11.28 5.96 22.12
C GLU A 728 11.14 5.33 20.72
N LEU A 729 10.77 4.04 20.62
CA LEU A 729 10.49 3.40 19.33
C LEU A 729 9.39 4.19 18.59
N PRO A 730 9.51 4.40 17.27
CA PRO A 730 8.60 5.28 16.54
C PRO A 730 7.12 4.93 16.67
N THR A 731 6.74 3.65 16.53
CA THR A 731 5.35 3.22 16.66
C THR A 731 4.85 3.34 18.10
N ILE A 732 5.68 3.02 19.09
CA ILE A 732 5.32 3.18 20.51
C ILE A 732 5.13 4.66 20.86
N THR A 733 6.01 5.52 20.35
CA THR A 733 5.92 6.97 20.48
C THR A 733 4.69 7.53 19.80
N LEU A 734 4.32 7.03 18.61
CA LEU A 734 3.08 7.42 17.94
C LEU A 734 1.85 7.12 18.79
N ILE A 735 1.75 5.90 19.34
CA ILE A 735 0.62 5.51 20.21
C ILE A 735 0.60 6.41 21.44
N LYS A 736 1.75 6.59 22.11
CA LYS A 736 1.92 7.49 23.26
C LYS A 736 1.39 8.89 22.96
N GLU A 737 1.83 9.51 21.87
CA GLU A 737 1.40 10.86 21.48
C GLU A 737 -0.11 10.95 21.21
N ILE A 738 -0.71 9.92 20.61
CA ILE A 738 -2.17 9.86 20.40
C ILE A 738 -2.91 9.81 21.73
N LEU A 739 -2.46 8.95 22.65
CA LEU A 739 -3.07 8.77 23.97
C LEU A 739 -2.90 10.02 24.86
N GLU A 740 -1.84 10.80 24.64
CA GLU A 740 -1.56 12.08 25.28
C GLU A 740 -2.26 13.28 24.63
N ASN A 741 -3.01 13.05 23.53
CA ASN A 741 -3.64 14.07 22.70
C ASN A 741 -2.66 15.11 22.10
N ASN A 742 -1.40 14.69 21.88
CA ASN A 742 -0.27 15.52 21.45
C ASN A 742 0.44 14.98 20.19
N LEU A 743 -0.34 14.45 19.24
CA LEU A 743 0.19 13.91 17.99
C LEU A 743 0.91 14.97 17.17
N GLN A 744 2.19 14.72 16.90
CA GLN A 744 3.01 15.63 16.08
C GLN A 744 2.74 15.45 14.57
N PRO A 745 2.56 16.55 13.82
CA PRO A 745 2.31 16.52 12.39
C PRO A 745 3.56 16.10 11.59
N MET A 746 3.35 15.28 10.57
CA MET A 746 4.37 14.85 9.62
C MET A 746 3.74 14.77 8.25
N ALA A 747 4.48 15.17 7.22
CA ALA A 747 4.02 15.08 5.84
C ALA A 747 5.12 14.50 4.95
N MET A 748 4.71 13.79 3.89
CA MET A 748 5.63 13.30 2.87
C MET A 748 5.91 14.40 1.84
N THR A 749 7.17 14.55 1.44
CA THR A 749 7.62 15.49 0.41
C THR A 749 8.46 14.79 -0.65
N SER A 750 8.88 15.53 -1.68
CA SER A 750 9.88 15.05 -2.65
C SER A 750 11.24 14.70 -2.03
N LEU A 751 11.53 15.15 -0.81
CA LEU A 751 12.75 14.82 -0.07
C LEU A 751 12.54 13.70 0.97
N GLY A 752 11.34 13.12 1.04
CA GLY A 752 10.95 12.18 2.08
C GLY A 752 10.09 12.83 3.19
N PRO A 753 9.86 12.12 4.30
CA PRO A 753 9.01 12.61 5.38
C PRO A 753 9.69 13.75 6.14
N ILE A 754 8.95 14.83 6.37
CA ILE A 754 9.39 15.97 7.17
C ILE A 754 8.55 16.08 8.43
N ASN A 755 9.20 16.43 9.54
CA ASN A 755 8.48 16.78 10.75
C ASN A 755 8.00 18.23 10.67
N LEU A 756 6.72 18.45 10.97
CA LEU A 756 6.14 19.79 11.04
C LEU A 756 6.00 20.28 12.49
N SER A 757 6.57 19.55 13.45
CA SER A 757 6.66 19.96 14.86
C SER A 757 7.28 21.35 14.98
N GLY A 758 6.59 22.25 15.67
CA GLY A 758 7.02 23.65 15.82
C GLY A 758 6.43 24.63 14.79
N GLN A 759 5.67 24.15 13.80
CA GLN A 759 4.85 24.99 12.92
C GLN A 759 3.40 25.02 13.45
N PRO A 760 2.95 26.06 14.17
CA PRO A 760 1.68 26.03 14.92
C PRO A 760 0.43 25.89 14.04
N THR A 761 0.55 26.24 12.76
CA THR A 761 -0.53 26.23 11.77
C THR A 761 -0.90 24.83 11.28
N HIS A 762 -0.03 23.84 11.46
CA HIS A 762 -0.24 22.48 10.99
C HIS A 762 -0.58 21.56 12.16
N ARG A 763 -1.85 21.13 12.26
CA ARG A 763 -2.31 20.21 13.30
C ARG A 763 -2.67 18.86 12.72
N VAL A 764 -2.60 17.82 13.54
CA VAL A 764 -3.23 16.52 13.22
C VAL A 764 -4.50 16.40 14.02
N GLU A 765 -5.61 16.07 13.35
CA GLU A 765 -6.82 15.70 14.05
C GLU A 765 -6.69 14.29 14.64
N ILE A 766 -6.95 14.18 15.95
CA ILE A 766 -7.03 12.91 16.68
C ILE A 766 -8.51 12.64 16.95
N THR A 767 -9.08 11.72 16.19
CA THR A 767 -10.49 11.33 16.31
C THR A 767 -10.68 10.19 17.31
N ASP A 768 -11.92 9.94 17.71
CA ASP A 768 -12.24 8.83 18.63
C ASP A 768 -11.99 7.46 18.01
N LEU A 769 -12.14 7.31 16.68
CA LEU A 769 -11.74 6.10 15.97
C LEU A 769 -10.24 5.88 16.06
N LEU A 770 -9.43 6.91 15.81
CA LEU A 770 -7.97 6.80 15.88
C LEU A 770 -7.51 6.48 17.31
N ARG A 771 -8.08 7.12 18.34
CA ARG A 771 -7.80 6.77 19.75
C ARG A 771 -8.18 5.32 20.04
N SER A 772 -9.38 4.92 19.65
CA SER A 772 -9.89 3.56 19.89
C SER A 772 -9.01 2.50 19.23
N ILE A 773 -8.59 2.72 17.99
CA ILE A 773 -7.69 1.80 17.28
C ILE A 773 -6.28 1.82 17.86
N SER A 774 -5.79 2.97 18.35
CA SER A 774 -4.49 3.06 19.01
C SER A 774 -4.47 2.30 20.34
N VAL A 775 -5.54 2.39 21.13
CA VAL A 775 -5.73 1.60 22.37
C VAL A 775 -5.82 0.10 22.05
N GLN A 776 -6.55 -0.28 21.01
CA GLN A 776 -6.57 -1.66 20.52
C GLN A 776 -5.20 -2.13 20.04
N GLY A 777 -4.46 -1.29 19.32
CA GLY A 777 -3.09 -1.57 18.90
C GLY A 777 -2.18 -1.82 20.09
N ALA A 778 -2.23 -0.92 21.07
CA ALA A 778 -1.43 -0.96 22.29
C ALA A 778 -1.60 -2.24 23.12
N ILE A 779 -2.84 -2.73 23.25
CA ILE A 779 -3.16 -3.84 24.16
C ILE A 779 -3.50 -5.15 23.43
N LEU A 780 -4.21 -5.11 22.30
CA LEU A 780 -4.64 -6.33 21.61
C LEU A 780 -3.59 -6.82 20.60
N ASN A 781 -3.05 -5.91 19.80
CA ASN A 781 -2.13 -6.29 18.72
C ASN A 781 -0.70 -6.50 19.22
N LEU A 782 -0.26 -5.66 20.18
CA LEU A 782 1.09 -5.71 20.71
C LEU A 782 1.29 -6.67 21.89
N ASP A 783 0.22 -7.23 22.45
CA ASP A 783 0.34 -8.18 23.55
C ASP A 783 0.79 -9.56 23.06
N VAL A 784 1.83 -10.07 23.70
CA VAL A 784 2.44 -11.36 23.41
C VAL A 784 2.89 -12.02 24.70
N ASN A 785 2.84 -13.35 24.77
CA ASN A 785 3.57 -14.04 25.83
C ASN A 785 5.04 -14.15 25.44
N THR A 786 5.89 -13.58 26.27
CA THR A 786 7.34 -13.54 26.10
C THR A 786 8.03 -14.05 27.36
N LEU A 787 9.31 -14.39 27.24
CA LEU A 787 10.15 -14.73 28.39
C LEU A 787 10.44 -13.51 29.28
N GLU A 788 10.65 -12.34 28.67
CA GLU A 788 10.89 -11.07 29.35
C GLU A 788 9.72 -10.11 29.12
N GLU A 789 9.36 -9.32 30.14
CA GLU A 789 8.28 -8.34 30.03
C GLU A 789 8.59 -7.22 29.03
N SER A 790 9.86 -6.86 28.87
CA SER A 790 10.37 -5.88 27.89
C SER A 790 10.15 -6.27 26.43
N ASP A 791 9.93 -7.55 26.14
CA ASP A 791 9.60 -8.05 24.79
C ASP A 791 8.10 -7.96 24.48
N ASN A 792 7.27 -7.73 25.51
CA ASN A 792 5.84 -7.50 25.34
C ASN A 792 5.57 -5.99 25.33
N PHE A 793 5.48 -5.41 24.14
CA PHE A 793 5.22 -3.98 24.00
C PHE A 793 3.89 -3.51 24.60
N ALA A 794 2.90 -4.40 24.81
CA ALA A 794 1.68 -4.04 25.53
C ALA A 794 1.92 -3.76 27.02
N ALA A 795 3.01 -4.27 27.60
CA ALA A 795 3.38 -4.02 29.00
C ALA A 795 3.53 -2.52 29.31
N TYR A 796 4.04 -1.75 28.35
CA TYR A 796 4.21 -0.30 28.49
C TYR A 796 2.90 0.47 28.71
N PHE A 797 1.76 -0.12 28.35
CA PHE A 797 0.44 0.52 28.36
C PHE A 797 -0.53 -0.06 29.41
N ARG A 798 -0.05 -0.93 30.30
CA ARG A 798 -0.90 -1.61 31.30
C ARG A 798 -1.31 -0.69 32.44
N PHE A 799 -2.58 -0.73 32.78
CA PHE A 799 -3.15 -0.07 33.95
C PHE A 799 -3.83 -1.09 34.86
N GLY A 800 -3.62 -0.95 36.16
CA GLY A 800 -4.39 -1.62 37.20
C GLY A 800 -5.55 -0.75 37.66
N ASN A 801 -6.55 -1.36 38.30
CA ASN A 801 -7.57 -0.63 39.03
C ASN A 801 -7.80 -1.24 40.42
N THR A 802 -8.28 -0.44 41.36
CA THR A 802 -8.59 -0.89 42.72
C THR A 802 -9.78 -0.12 43.28
N LEU A 803 -10.63 -0.84 44.02
CA LEU A 803 -11.77 -0.30 44.75
C LEU A 803 -11.44 -0.39 46.25
N GLY A 804 -11.56 0.72 46.99
CA GLY A 804 -11.26 0.75 48.43
C GLY A 804 -9.90 1.36 48.81
N ASN A 805 -9.47 1.10 50.05
CA ASN A 805 -8.27 1.69 50.67
C ASN A 805 -7.07 0.74 50.76
N ASN A 806 -7.16 -0.44 50.15
CA ASN A 806 -6.09 -1.44 50.10
C ASN A 806 -5.09 -1.14 48.98
N LEU A 807 -4.56 0.08 48.92
CA LEU A 807 -3.51 0.45 47.98
C LEU A 807 -2.16 0.55 48.72
N PRO A 808 -1.08 0.02 48.12
CA PRO A 808 0.27 0.35 48.54
C PRO A 808 0.46 1.87 48.59
N SER A 809 1.05 2.38 49.68
CA SER A 809 1.19 3.82 49.94
C SER A 809 2.12 4.54 48.96
N ASP A 810 2.90 3.78 48.18
CA ASP A 810 3.87 4.22 47.19
C ASP A 810 3.28 4.32 45.77
N LEU A 811 2.06 3.83 45.53
CA LEU A 811 1.42 3.91 44.23
C LEU A 811 0.69 5.23 44.04
N THR A 812 1.00 5.90 42.92
CA THR A 812 0.28 7.10 42.51
C THR A 812 -1.03 6.71 41.81
N VAL A 813 -2.16 7.19 42.31
CA VAL A 813 -3.49 6.79 41.83
C VAL A 813 -4.28 7.94 41.21
N LEU A 814 -5.06 7.62 40.17
CA LEU A 814 -5.92 8.54 39.43
C LEU A 814 -7.40 8.22 39.68
N THR A 815 -8.23 9.26 39.83
CA THR A 815 -9.68 9.12 40.06
C THR A 815 -10.46 10.05 39.15
N GLN A 816 -11.75 9.79 38.94
CA GLN A 816 -12.60 10.71 38.18
C GLN A 816 -12.65 12.12 38.82
N LEU A 817 -12.86 13.16 38.01
CA LEU A 817 -13.07 14.52 38.55
C LEU A 817 -14.29 14.56 39.47
N GLY A 818 -14.19 15.29 40.57
CA GLY A 818 -15.27 15.43 41.57
C GLY A 818 -15.41 14.27 42.57
N THR A 819 -14.60 13.21 42.47
CA THR A 819 -14.61 12.11 43.47
C THR A 819 -13.57 12.31 44.56
N GLN A 820 -13.86 11.82 45.77
CA GLN A 820 -12.93 11.87 46.92
C GLN A 820 -11.91 10.71 46.84
N PRO A 821 -10.59 10.97 46.74
CA PRO A 821 -9.58 9.92 46.63
C PRO A 821 -9.56 8.94 47.80
N ASP A 822 -9.95 9.38 49.01
CA ASP A 822 -9.99 8.54 50.21
C ASP A 822 -11.29 7.73 50.37
N SER A 823 -12.25 7.92 49.46
CA SER A 823 -13.52 7.21 49.52
C SER A 823 -13.32 5.73 49.23
N PRO A 824 -13.90 4.83 50.05
CA PRO A 824 -13.81 3.39 49.84
C PRO A 824 -14.61 2.93 48.61
N THR A 825 -15.49 3.78 48.05
CA THR A 825 -16.31 3.48 46.87
C THR A 825 -15.75 4.08 45.58
N THR A 826 -14.67 4.85 45.66
CA THR A 826 -14.05 5.47 44.48
C THR A 826 -13.14 4.46 43.79
N LEU A 827 -13.37 4.25 42.50
CA LEU A 827 -12.49 3.47 41.64
C LEU A 827 -11.22 4.26 41.36
N LYS A 828 -10.07 3.62 41.59
CA LYS A 828 -8.74 4.21 41.46
C LYS A 828 -7.99 3.47 40.36
N TYR A 829 -7.37 4.21 39.45
CA TYR A 829 -6.51 3.65 38.40
C TYR A 829 -5.05 3.93 38.71
N TRP A 830 -4.16 3.00 38.39
CA TRP A 830 -2.73 3.12 38.62
C TRP A 830 -1.93 2.39 37.53
N ALA A 831 -0.69 2.82 37.31
CA ALA A 831 0.20 2.22 36.31
C ALA A 831 0.99 1.06 36.93
N PHE A 832 1.18 -0.03 36.17
CA PHE A 832 2.07 -1.12 36.59
C PHE A 832 3.52 -0.65 36.68
N GLU A 833 4.33 -1.37 37.46
CA GLU A 833 5.79 -1.21 37.43
C GLU A 833 6.31 -1.56 36.02
N GLY A 834 7.25 -0.78 35.49
CA GLY A 834 7.74 -0.93 34.10
C GLY A 834 6.77 -0.49 32.99
N ALA A 835 5.54 -0.10 33.32
CA ALA A 835 4.57 0.43 32.36
C ALA A 835 4.82 1.93 32.09
N ASP A 836 5.98 2.24 31.50
CA ASP A 836 6.50 3.61 31.33
C ASP A 836 5.51 4.58 30.67
N VAL A 837 4.76 4.14 29.65
CA VAL A 837 3.75 4.99 28.99
C VAL A 837 2.55 5.21 29.91
N SER A 838 2.11 4.17 30.63
CA SER A 838 1.05 4.32 31.62
C SER A 838 1.43 5.28 32.73
N GLN A 839 2.66 5.20 33.25
CA GLN A 839 3.17 6.10 34.28
C GLN A 839 3.21 7.55 33.79
N LEU A 840 3.64 7.78 32.55
CA LEU A 840 3.62 9.10 31.92
C LEU A 840 2.19 9.66 31.81
N LEU A 841 1.24 8.85 31.34
CA LEU A 841 -0.17 9.24 31.25
C LEU A 841 -0.78 9.54 32.62
N THR A 842 -0.48 8.72 33.64
CA THR A 842 -0.90 8.97 35.03
C THR A 842 -0.33 10.28 35.55
N SER A 843 0.98 10.51 35.36
CA SER A 843 1.67 11.73 35.78
C SER A 843 1.06 12.97 35.12
N LYS A 844 0.81 12.93 33.81
CA LYS A 844 0.17 14.02 33.07
C LYS A 844 -1.27 14.28 33.54
N ALA A 845 -2.06 13.23 33.71
CA ALA A 845 -3.44 13.35 34.19
C ALA A 845 -3.51 13.92 35.62
N LEU A 846 -2.64 13.48 36.52
CA LEU A 846 -2.56 14.02 37.88
C LEU A 846 -2.15 15.49 37.90
N GLY A 847 -1.22 15.86 37.02
CA GLY A 847 -0.88 17.24 36.77
C GLY A 847 -2.11 18.07 36.40
N LEU A 848 -2.84 17.65 35.36
CA LEU A 848 -4.06 18.32 34.92
C LEU A 848 -5.11 18.41 36.04
N LYS A 849 -5.31 17.32 36.80
CA LYS A 849 -6.21 17.29 37.95
C LYS A 849 -5.79 18.26 39.04
N TYR A 850 -4.50 18.32 39.37
CA TYR A 850 -3.97 19.25 40.36
C TYR A 850 -4.22 20.70 39.96
N LEU A 851 -4.03 21.03 38.67
CA LEU A 851 -4.36 22.36 38.14
C LEU A 851 -5.84 22.69 38.27
N LEU A 852 -6.72 21.74 37.91
CA LEU A 852 -8.18 21.90 38.01
C LEU A 852 -8.63 22.08 39.47
N ASP A 853 -8.13 21.25 40.38
CA ASP A 853 -8.50 21.28 41.80
C ASP A 853 -7.97 22.54 42.53
N LYS A 854 -6.96 23.21 41.98
CA LYS A 854 -6.29 24.40 42.58
C LYS A 854 -6.45 25.67 41.75
N GLN A 855 -7.29 25.66 40.71
CA GLN A 855 -7.43 26.76 39.76
C GLN A 855 -7.80 28.09 40.44
N ASP A 856 -8.72 28.08 41.40
CA ASP A 856 -9.14 29.27 42.16
C ASP A 856 -8.02 29.90 42.99
N ILE A 857 -6.99 29.11 43.33
CA ILE A 857 -5.82 29.58 44.09
C ILE A 857 -4.75 30.07 43.11
N PHE A 858 -4.53 29.33 42.02
CA PHE A 858 -3.52 29.69 41.02
C PHE A 858 -3.85 30.97 40.27
N ILE A 859 -5.10 31.17 39.84
CA ILE A 859 -5.49 32.29 38.97
C ILE A 859 -5.16 33.67 39.59
N PRO A 860 -5.61 33.99 40.83
CA PRO A 860 -5.32 35.30 41.42
C PRO A 860 -3.82 35.56 41.61
N HIS A 861 -3.07 34.50 41.93
CA HIS A 861 -1.63 34.55 42.19
C HIS A 861 -0.80 34.72 40.91
N LEU A 862 -1.17 33.97 39.87
CA LEU A 862 -0.56 34.12 38.55
C LEU A 862 -0.91 35.50 37.97
N LEU A 863 -2.16 35.96 38.10
CA LEU A 863 -2.57 37.32 37.71
C LEU A 863 -1.69 38.40 38.35
N LYS A 864 -1.44 38.29 39.66
CA LYS A 864 -0.52 39.18 40.38
C LYS A 864 0.91 39.09 39.84
N LEU A 865 1.36 37.90 39.47
CA LEU A 865 2.67 37.69 38.87
C LEU A 865 2.83 38.34 37.48
N ILE A 866 1.73 38.49 36.73
CA ILE A 866 1.70 39.18 35.43
C ILE A 866 1.74 40.69 35.59
N LEU A 867 0.97 41.20 36.57
CA LEU A 867 0.68 42.63 36.71
C LEU A 867 1.70 43.38 37.59
N GLU A 868 2.55 42.69 38.36
CA GLU A 868 3.54 43.27 39.27
C GLU A 868 4.99 42.81 38.94
N GLU A 869 6.00 43.68 39.10
CA GLU A 869 7.38 43.42 38.63
C GLU A 869 8.16 42.34 39.40
N ASN A 870 7.79 41.94 40.63
CA ASN A 870 8.56 40.97 41.43
C ASN A 870 7.72 40.05 42.35
N PRO A 871 7.26 38.88 41.86
CA PRO A 871 6.25 38.05 42.56
C PRO A 871 6.80 36.73 43.15
N LEU A 872 8.06 36.37 42.86
CA LEU A 872 8.68 35.09 43.27
C LEU A 872 8.99 34.98 44.78
N ASP A 873 8.82 36.07 45.55
CA ASP A 873 8.96 36.07 47.02
C ASP A 873 7.70 35.62 47.77
N ASN A 874 6.62 35.23 47.06
CA ASN A 874 5.41 34.74 47.70
C ASN A 874 5.57 33.27 48.16
N SER A 875 5.70 33.09 49.48
CA SER A 875 5.86 31.79 50.13
C SER A 875 4.77 30.76 49.81
N GLU A 876 3.54 31.21 49.50
CA GLU A 876 2.40 30.33 49.22
C GLU A 876 2.45 29.74 47.81
N LEU A 877 2.82 30.58 46.82
CA LEU A 877 3.10 30.17 45.44
C LEU A 877 4.28 29.19 45.38
N LYS A 878 5.36 29.48 46.12
CA LYS A 878 6.53 28.61 46.19
C LYS A 878 6.18 27.24 46.77
N MET A 879 5.41 27.19 47.85
CA MET A 879 4.95 25.93 48.45
C MET A 879 4.01 25.13 47.52
N LEU A 880 3.16 25.82 46.74
CA LEU A 880 2.29 25.18 45.74
C LEU A 880 3.09 24.59 44.58
N PHE A 881 4.13 25.28 44.14
CA PHE A 881 5.06 24.83 43.10
C PHE A 881 5.94 23.68 43.56
N ASP A 882 6.46 23.73 44.79
CA ASP A 882 7.25 22.65 45.37
C ASP A 882 6.47 21.33 45.53
N LYS A 883 5.14 21.41 45.71
CA LYS A 883 4.25 20.25 45.85
C LYS A 883 3.62 19.77 44.54
N ALA A 884 3.77 20.54 43.47
CA ALA A 884 3.15 20.22 42.21
C ALA A 884 3.94 19.16 41.44
N PRO A 885 3.25 18.30 40.66
CA PRO A 885 3.94 17.38 39.76
C PRO A 885 4.79 18.13 38.73
N ASP A 886 5.97 17.60 38.41
CA ASP A 886 6.82 18.15 37.34
C ASP A 886 6.11 18.16 35.97
N SER A 887 5.13 17.27 35.78
CA SER A 887 4.34 17.10 34.55
C SER A 887 3.49 18.31 34.14
N ILE A 888 3.33 19.33 34.99
CA ILE A 888 2.58 20.55 34.64
C ILE A 888 3.44 21.72 34.18
N GLY A 889 4.76 21.56 34.10
CA GLY A 889 5.66 22.56 33.49
C GLY A 889 5.94 23.78 34.37
N ILE A 890 5.85 23.64 35.70
CA ILE A 890 6.05 24.74 36.65
C ILE A 890 7.50 25.25 36.68
N LYS A 891 8.47 24.44 36.24
CA LYS A 891 9.90 24.81 36.25
C LYS A 891 10.25 25.85 35.17
N ASP A 892 9.34 26.13 34.25
CA ASP A 892 9.54 27.04 33.12
C ASP A 892 8.98 28.45 33.37
N LEU A 893 9.00 28.93 34.62
CA LEU A 893 8.39 30.22 35.03
C LEU A 893 8.88 31.44 34.23
N GLU A 894 10.14 31.47 33.83
CA GLU A 894 10.67 32.53 32.96
C GLU A 894 10.07 32.47 31.54
N VAL A 895 9.88 31.26 31.00
CA VAL A 895 9.22 31.03 29.71
C VAL A 895 7.75 31.44 29.78
N ILE A 896 7.09 31.08 30.89
CA ILE A 896 5.70 31.44 31.17
C ILE A 896 5.55 32.97 31.21
N LYS A 897 6.38 33.67 32.00
CA LYS A 897 6.37 35.14 32.11
C LYS A 897 6.62 35.81 30.76
N SER A 898 7.66 35.40 30.04
CA SER A 898 7.99 35.96 28.72
C SER A 898 6.86 35.75 27.70
N TYR A 899 6.22 34.58 27.72
CA TYR A 899 5.07 34.30 26.88
C TYR A 899 3.87 35.19 27.24
N MET A 900 3.63 35.46 28.52
CA MET A 900 2.52 36.32 28.97
C MET A 900 2.70 37.78 28.55
N GLU A 901 3.92 38.32 28.72
CA GLU A 901 4.28 39.67 28.26
C GLU A 901 4.05 39.80 26.76
N ASN A 902 4.39 38.77 25.99
CA ASN A 902 4.14 38.72 24.56
C ASN A 902 2.63 38.70 24.23
N GLN A 903 1.82 37.90 24.92
CA GLN A 903 0.36 37.86 24.68
C GLN A 903 -0.33 39.20 24.96
N ILE A 904 0.09 39.89 26.03
CA ILE A 904 -0.42 41.23 26.37
C ILE A 904 0.02 42.24 25.31
N SER A 905 1.30 42.22 24.90
CA SER A 905 1.81 43.09 23.85
C SER A 905 1.06 42.91 22.52
N ILE A 906 0.79 41.66 22.13
CA ILE A 906 0.04 41.34 20.92
C ILE A 906 -1.41 41.86 21.02
N ALA A 907 -2.07 41.63 22.16
CA ALA A 907 -3.44 42.12 22.39
C ALA A 907 -3.52 43.66 22.33
N GLN A 908 -2.52 44.36 22.89
CA GLN A 908 -2.42 45.82 22.82
C GLN A 908 -2.23 46.31 21.37
N GLN A 909 -1.31 45.70 20.61
CA GLN A 909 -1.10 46.02 19.20
C GLN A 909 -2.36 45.78 18.36
N LEU A 910 -3.08 44.68 18.61
CA LEU A 910 -4.33 44.38 17.93
C LEU A 910 -5.43 45.39 18.26
N SER A 911 -5.49 45.86 19.52
CA SER A 911 -6.41 46.93 19.94
C SER A 911 -6.19 48.23 19.17
N GLU A 912 -4.93 48.58 18.89
CA GLU A 912 -4.57 49.77 18.11
C GLU A 912 -4.89 49.61 16.61
N LEU A 913 -4.68 48.41 16.07
CA LEU A 913 -4.85 48.12 14.64
C LEU A 913 -6.28 47.75 14.23
N GLN A 914 -7.17 47.42 15.18
CA GLN A 914 -8.52 46.89 14.93
C GLN A 914 -9.37 47.80 14.03
N ASN A 915 -9.15 49.12 14.08
CA ASN A 915 -9.87 50.09 13.26
C ASN A 915 -9.30 50.29 11.85
N SER A 916 -8.15 49.68 11.54
CA SER A 916 -7.39 49.86 10.28
C SER A 916 -7.30 48.60 9.41
N MET A 917 -7.76 47.46 9.92
CA MET A 917 -7.67 46.14 9.26
C MET A 917 -9.04 45.63 8.84
N SER A 918 -9.11 44.81 7.79
CA SER A 918 -10.38 44.19 7.40
C SER A 918 -10.80 43.08 8.39
N ALA A 919 -12.10 42.77 8.42
CA ALA A 919 -12.62 41.70 9.28
C ALA A 919 -11.97 40.34 8.98
N ASP A 920 -11.64 40.07 7.72
CA ASP A 920 -10.98 38.83 7.29
C ASP A 920 -9.53 38.77 7.80
N GLN A 921 -8.78 39.87 7.71
CA GLN A 921 -7.40 39.96 8.19
C GLN A 921 -7.31 39.77 9.71
N LEU A 922 -8.23 40.39 10.47
CA LEU A 922 -8.31 40.21 11.91
C LEU A 922 -8.66 38.76 12.28
N THR A 923 -9.59 38.15 11.54
CA THR A 923 -9.98 36.76 11.75
C THR A 923 -8.82 35.78 11.55
N GLU A 924 -7.98 35.99 10.52
CA GLU A 924 -6.78 35.17 10.33
C GLU A 924 -5.77 35.32 11.46
N ILE A 925 -5.51 36.55 11.92
CA ILE A 925 -4.57 36.78 13.01
C ILE A 925 -5.05 36.14 14.31
N TYR A 926 -6.33 36.31 14.67
CA TYR A 926 -6.90 35.66 15.85
C TYR A 926 -6.81 34.14 15.77
N LYS A 927 -7.06 33.55 14.59
CA LYS A 927 -6.90 32.11 14.38
C LYS A 927 -5.45 31.65 14.57
N GLY A 928 -4.47 32.36 14.00
CA GLY A 928 -3.05 32.03 14.14
C GLY A 928 -2.55 32.10 15.59
N LEU A 929 -2.96 33.14 16.33
CA LEU A 929 -2.62 33.29 17.75
C LEU A 929 -3.29 32.23 18.62
N MET A 930 -4.58 31.96 18.38
CA MET A 930 -5.29 30.90 19.07
C MET A 930 -4.60 29.55 18.84
N GLN A 931 -4.11 29.27 17.64
CA GLN A 931 -3.35 28.06 17.32
C GLN A 931 -2.02 27.99 18.08
N GLN A 932 -1.25 29.08 18.11
CA GLN A 932 0.00 29.15 18.87
C GLN A 932 -0.23 28.90 20.37
N ASN A 933 -1.26 29.53 20.91
CA ASN A 933 -1.67 29.40 22.31
C ASN A 933 -2.16 27.99 22.64
N GLN A 934 -2.79 27.35 21.67
CA GLN A 934 -3.20 25.95 21.78
C GLN A 934 -2.02 24.98 21.70
N SER A 935 -1.00 25.23 20.88
CA SER A 935 0.18 24.36 20.83
C SER A 935 0.96 24.41 22.15
N LEU A 936 1.19 25.61 22.68
CA LEU A 936 1.98 25.80 23.88
C LEU A 936 1.32 25.21 25.13
N SER A 937 0.01 25.39 25.31
CA SER A 937 -0.72 24.82 26.46
C SER A 937 -0.87 23.29 26.42
N LYS A 938 -0.61 22.61 25.29
CA LYS A 938 -0.50 21.13 25.26
C LYS A 938 0.78 20.64 25.92
N ASN A 939 1.87 21.37 25.73
CA ASN A 939 3.20 21.02 26.23
C ASN A 939 3.41 21.50 27.67
N TYR A 940 2.77 22.62 28.05
CA TYR A 940 2.81 23.18 29.40
C TYR A 940 1.38 23.42 29.90
N PRO A 941 0.75 22.43 30.57
CA PRO A 941 -0.64 22.54 31.03
C PRO A 941 -0.90 23.76 31.92
N ILE A 942 0.09 24.20 32.71
CA ILE A 942 0.00 25.42 33.52
C ILE A 942 -0.32 26.66 32.69
N LEU A 943 0.09 26.72 31.41
CA LEU A 943 -0.22 27.83 30.53
C LEU A 943 -1.72 28.00 30.30
N ALA A 944 -2.53 26.93 30.34
CA ALA A 944 -3.98 27.08 30.22
C ALA A 944 -4.58 27.84 31.43
N VAL A 945 -4.04 27.63 32.64
CA VAL A 945 -4.44 28.39 33.84
C VAL A 945 -3.97 29.84 33.75
N VAL A 946 -2.77 30.06 33.25
CA VAL A 946 -2.21 31.41 33.00
C VAL A 946 -3.07 32.16 31.97
N GLN A 947 -3.44 31.51 30.86
CA GLN A 947 -4.31 32.08 29.82
C GLN A 947 -5.68 32.47 30.40
N ALA A 948 -6.28 31.61 31.22
CA ALA A 948 -7.52 31.94 31.92
C ALA A 948 -7.35 33.14 32.87
N SER A 949 -6.19 33.27 33.51
CA SER A 949 -5.87 34.42 34.38
C SER A 949 -5.82 35.72 33.57
N LEU A 950 -5.26 35.71 32.37
CA LEU A 950 -5.21 36.89 31.48
C LEU A 950 -6.60 37.42 31.10
N LEU A 951 -7.60 36.55 31.01
CA LEU A 951 -8.99 36.94 30.73
C LEU A 951 -9.68 37.64 31.91
N THR A 952 -9.06 37.62 33.09
CA THR A 952 -9.57 38.27 34.31
C THR A 952 -8.88 39.61 34.60
N ILE A 953 -8.07 40.13 33.67
CA ILE A 953 -7.43 41.44 33.79
C ILE A 953 -8.51 42.55 33.89
N PRO A 954 -8.33 43.59 34.72
CA PRO A 954 -9.33 44.66 34.90
C PRO A 954 -9.67 45.49 33.67
N ASP A 955 -8.80 45.51 32.65
CA ASP A 955 -9.04 46.20 31.37
C ASP A 955 -10.01 45.39 30.51
N GLU A 956 -11.27 45.84 30.46
CA GLU A 956 -12.36 45.17 29.75
C GLU A 956 -12.12 45.09 28.23
N GLN A 957 -11.44 46.08 27.63
CA GLN A 957 -11.13 46.08 26.21
C GLN A 957 -10.04 45.04 25.90
N LEU A 958 -8.99 45.01 26.71
CA LEU A 958 -7.90 44.05 26.59
C LEU A 958 -8.38 42.61 26.86
N ALA A 959 -9.18 42.41 27.90
CA ALA A 959 -9.78 41.11 28.24
C ALA A 959 -10.70 40.60 27.12
N ASN A 960 -11.50 41.48 26.51
CA ASN A 960 -12.33 41.13 25.35
C ASN A 960 -11.48 40.70 24.16
N ILE A 961 -10.38 41.39 23.84
CA ILE A 961 -9.47 41.03 22.74
C ILE A 961 -8.78 39.69 23.02
N LEU A 962 -8.25 39.50 24.24
CA LEU A 962 -7.65 38.23 24.68
C LEU A 962 -8.64 37.06 24.56
N SER A 963 -9.91 37.27 24.89
CA SER A 963 -10.94 36.24 24.78
C SER A 963 -11.19 35.76 23.35
N GLN A 964 -10.84 36.56 22.33
CA GLN A 964 -11.01 36.18 20.91
C GLN A 964 -9.97 35.14 20.45
N PHE A 965 -8.85 35.00 21.16
CA PHE A 965 -7.76 34.09 20.78
C PHE A 965 -7.25 33.17 21.90
N MET A 966 -7.97 33.09 23.03
CA MET A 966 -7.66 32.21 24.16
C MET A 966 -8.75 31.14 24.40
N PRO A 967 -8.40 29.87 24.64
CA PRO A 967 -9.40 28.81 24.86
C PRO A 967 -9.92 28.75 26.31
N ASN A 968 -11.25 28.77 26.49
CA ASN A 968 -11.91 28.88 27.81
C ASN A 968 -12.17 27.56 28.59
N SER A 969 -11.92 26.36 28.05
CA SER A 969 -12.42 25.10 28.67
C SER A 969 -11.50 23.88 28.55
N ARG A 970 -10.19 24.09 28.37
CA ARG A 970 -9.30 23.04 27.88
C ARG A 970 -8.89 21.96 28.88
N LEU A 971 -8.56 22.32 30.12
CA LEU A 971 -7.97 21.38 31.08
C LEU A 971 -8.92 20.20 31.41
N ASN A 972 -10.22 20.47 31.55
CA ASN A 972 -11.24 19.45 31.76
C ASN A 972 -11.35 18.48 30.58
N ILE A 973 -11.29 19.00 29.34
CA ILE A 973 -11.38 18.17 28.13
C ILE A 973 -10.12 17.30 28.02
N GLU A 974 -8.92 17.87 28.17
CA GLU A 974 -7.66 17.11 28.12
C GLU A 974 -7.60 16.05 29.21
N TYR A 975 -8.00 16.38 30.45
CA TYR A 975 -8.10 15.39 31.54
C TYR A 975 -9.09 14.27 31.20
N GLY A 976 -10.29 14.63 30.73
CA GLY A 976 -11.33 13.67 30.38
C GLY A 976 -10.90 12.73 29.25
N LEU A 977 -10.18 13.24 28.25
CA LEU A 977 -9.64 12.44 27.14
C LEU A 977 -8.58 11.45 27.63
N ILE A 978 -7.58 11.91 28.39
CA ILE A 978 -6.54 11.02 28.94
C ILE A 978 -7.16 9.99 29.89
N PHE A 979 -8.08 10.41 30.77
CA PHE A 979 -8.75 9.50 31.69
C PHE A 979 -9.57 8.43 30.94
N SER A 980 -10.30 8.82 29.89
CA SER A 980 -11.05 7.88 29.05
C SER A 980 -10.14 6.87 28.34
N ASN A 981 -8.97 7.30 27.87
CA ASN A 981 -7.96 6.42 27.30
C ASN A 981 -7.45 5.40 28.35
N ILE A 982 -7.19 5.85 29.58
CA ILE A 982 -6.77 4.99 30.71
C ILE A 982 -7.83 3.94 31.03
N GLU A 983 -9.11 4.34 31.12
CA GLU A 983 -10.20 3.41 31.37
C GLU A 983 -10.28 2.34 30.26
N LEU A 984 -10.14 2.74 29.00
CA LEU A 984 -10.25 1.83 27.88
C LEU A 984 -9.06 0.85 27.82
N LEU A 985 -7.84 1.34 28.05
CA LEU A 985 -6.64 0.50 28.16
C LEU A 985 -6.79 -0.53 29.28
N ASN A 986 -7.24 -0.11 30.46
CA ASN A 986 -7.48 -0.99 31.60
C ASN A 986 -8.53 -2.07 31.27
N ARG A 987 -9.66 -1.69 30.66
CA ARG A 987 -10.73 -2.63 30.28
C ARG A 987 -10.26 -3.65 29.25
N LEU A 988 -9.52 -3.22 28.22
CA LEU A 988 -8.96 -4.13 27.22
C LEU A 988 -7.89 -5.03 27.82
N PHE A 989 -7.02 -4.51 28.71
CA PHE A 989 -5.98 -5.31 29.33
C PHE A 989 -6.58 -6.47 30.11
N TYR A 990 -7.56 -6.19 30.97
CA TYR A 990 -8.24 -7.24 31.73
C TYR A 990 -9.16 -8.13 30.90
N LEU A 991 -9.51 -7.75 29.66
CA LEU A 991 -10.17 -8.66 28.71
C LEU A 991 -9.17 -9.70 28.19
N VAL A 992 -8.00 -9.25 27.78
CA VAL A 992 -6.95 -10.11 27.22
C VAL A 992 -6.30 -10.98 28.30
N ARG A 993 -6.18 -10.42 29.50
CA ARG A 993 -5.48 -11.00 30.66
C ARG A 993 -6.41 -11.09 31.88
N PRO A 994 -7.50 -11.87 31.81
CA PRO A 994 -8.46 -11.98 32.91
C PRO A 994 -7.82 -12.51 34.21
N GLU A 995 -6.69 -13.22 34.11
CA GLU A 995 -5.92 -13.71 35.24
C GLU A 995 -5.38 -12.60 36.16
N TYR A 996 -5.30 -11.34 35.68
CA TYR A 996 -4.88 -10.18 36.49
C TYR A 996 -6.04 -9.49 37.24
N LYS A 997 -7.30 -9.92 37.08
CA LYS A 997 -8.47 -9.29 37.72
C LYS A 997 -8.61 -9.60 39.22
N ASN A 998 -7.90 -10.59 39.75
CA ASN A 998 -8.11 -11.12 41.09
C ASN A 998 -7.38 -10.33 42.17
#